data_AF-A0A2D5W4D6-F1
#
_entry.id   AF-A0A2D5W4D6-F1
#
_cell.length_a   1.000
_cell.length_b   1.000
_cell.length_c   1.000
_cell.angle_alpha   90.00
_cell.angle_beta   90.00
_cell.angle_gamma   90.00
#
_symmetry.space_group_name_H-M   'P 1'
#
loop_
_entity.id
_entity.type
_entity.pdbx_description
1 polymer ?
#
loop_
_entity_poly.entity_id
_entity_poly.type
_entity_poly.pdbx_seq_one_letter_code
_entity_poly.pdbx_strand_id
1 'polypeptide(L)'
;MWFQRSFFILFLYINGLPVITGQTPWHSILPNTNLRFPDQPKWLDYATKVRFPGLKFNQPVQLVFQKSFATGFFVVEKPGTVRLIPNRNRNESIAFLDLTDRVYSDSESGMLSLAFHPHFETNRRLFVYYCAKENIGGKLKRFNRLSEFKTSSSDPSKVLTSSEIILLNQVDQHADHNGGGMLFGEDGYLYLSLGDEGSFYDQFGNGQQLTKDFFAGILRLDVDQKPGNLLPASHPAASAHYAVPSDNPFVGIQSYLNQPLEASKLRSEFYAIGMRNPWRFAFDPLTGKLYSGDTGDHTREEINEIFPGGNYGWPHREGSLPGPPDHAIRNTDHAFIDPIAEYGREDGNDIAGLTVYRGTRFSELDGCVLFSDYYGGWLGKVRLSNAERSPIEWFARDTHVADIVTDPIDGNILLVDLFEGLIKCLVPPSENRLDAFPKYLSETGAFLDTPSFTVDPSFIPYELNVPFWSDHATKSRWVSFPSADSKIQFREEDPWKFPVGTVFMKHFDLELERGNPMTRKRLETRFLILNTLNQFFGVTYRWNEAQDDAQLVSPNGMELDISIREDDLDRSQKWHFPGRHECMACHNGGPNFLAPTRFGRYALGFNTAQLNREIGSGESGFNQIEAMNRAGILEPPLTGPITRLPKLVSADNEAASLGYRVRSYLAANCEACHEGKASVARLSWNATFKATSEQTKLIGHPAYNKMSTTEGRLIDRWDPTKSVLLQRLSHSGIERMPPIGSSEIDESAIDLIKRWILEDLKKPQSYEGWARLYFADSEEPDAFLFADPDHDGVLNFFEAITLTNPLDGDDFYTIKIRKTETGVTLEVPGLTNRYVWIEWTETPNDESSWKFLNLPENAFFMPASPDSRFIEWEIPHHHNAFFRLKIRL
;
A
#
# COMPACT_ATOMS: atom_id res chain seq x y z
N MET A 1 -49.15 -10.29 59.72
CA MET A 1 -49.52 -9.31 58.67
C MET A 1 -48.29 -9.12 57.79
N TRP A 2 -48.10 -9.89 56.71
CA TRP A 2 -48.72 -9.79 55.37
C TRP A 2 -48.20 -8.62 54.50
N PHE A 3 -47.22 -8.97 53.65
CA PHE A 3 -47.09 -8.76 52.19
C PHE A 3 -47.30 -7.38 51.49
N GLN A 4 -46.23 -6.99 50.77
CA GLN A 4 -46.13 -6.63 49.34
C GLN A 4 -47.36 -6.06 48.60
N ARG A 5 -47.13 -4.94 47.88
CA ARG A 5 -47.52 -4.69 46.46
C ARG A 5 -46.50 -3.68 45.87
N SER A 6 -45.56 -4.09 45.03
CA SER A 6 -45.64 -4.24 43.57
C SER A 6 -45.94 -2.93 42.83
N PHE A 7 -44.90 -2.29 42.28
CA PHE A 7 -44.99 -1.53 41.03
C PHE A 7 -44.18 -2.28 39.98
N PHE A 8 -44.88 -2.77 38.95
CA PHE A 8 -44.30 -3.31 37.73
C PHE A 8 -43.86 -2.13 36.87
N ILE A 9 -42.57 -2.05 36.53
CA ILE A 9 -42.10 -1.27 35.38
C ILE A 9 -41.93 -2.27 34.24
N LEU A 10 -42.77 -2.11 33.22
CA LEU A 10 -42.75 -2.86 31.98
C LEU A 10 -41.50 -2.42 31.19
N PHE A 11 -40.48 -3.29 31.10
CA PHE A 11 -39.39 -3.11 30.14
C PHE A 11 -39.91 -3.51 28.76
N LEU A 12 -40.22 -2.52 27.93
CA LEU A 12 -40.36 -2.71 26.49
C LEU A 12 -38.93 -2.81 25.91
N TYR A 13 -38.50 -4.04 25.63
CA TYR A 13 -37.33 -4.31 24.80
C TYR A 13 -37.67 -3.97 23.34
N ILE A 14 -37.08 -2.89 22.84
CA ILE A 14 -36.90 -2.66 21.40
C ILE A 14 -35.41 -2.43 21.19
N ASN A 15 -34.81 -3.34 20.42
CA ASN A 15 -33.48 -3.34 19.79
C ASN A 15 -32.50 -2.20 20.15
N GLY A 16 -31.47 -2.58 20.93
CA GLY A 16 -30.07 -2.18 20.75
C GLY A 16 -29.75 -0.70 20.56
N LEU A 17 -29.59 0.02 21.67
CA LEU A 17 -28.52 0.97 22.01
C LEU A 17 -28.79 1.43 23.46
N PRO A 18 -27.79 1.50 24.37
CA PRO A 18 -28.04 1.98 25.72
C PRO A 18 -28.44 3.46 25.66
N VAL A 19 -29.64 3.79 26.14
CA VAL A 19 -30.06 5.16 26.40
C VAL A 19 -29.17 5.71 27.50
N ILE A 20 -28.18 6.53 27.11
CA ILE A 20 -27.31 7.24 28.05
C ILE A 20 -28.18 8.26 28.78
N THR A 21 -28.56 7.94 30.02
CA THR A 21 -29.22 8.88 30.90
C THR A 21 -28.16 9.73 31.61
N GLY A 22 -28.11 11.02 31.27
CA GLY A 22 -27.65 12.10 32.16
C GLY A 22 -26.16 12.43 32.29
N GLN A 23 -25.21 11.64 31.78
CA GLN A 23 -23.78 11.99 31.81
C GLN A 23 -23.08 11.68 30.48
N THR A 24 -22.31 12.64 29.95
CA THR A 24 -21.51 12.44 28.73
C THR A 24 -20.45 11.34 28.97
N PRO A 25 -20.17 10.42 28.02
CA PRO A 25 -19.18 9.35 28.18
C PRO A 25 -17.78 9.82 28.58
N TRP A 26 -17.46 11.09 28.31
CA TRP A 26 -16.16 11.71 28.54
C TRP A 26 -15.95 12.26 29.96
N HIS A 27 -16.94 12.16 30.87
CA HIS A 27 -16.87 12.84 32.18
C HIS A 27 -15.89 12.22 33.19
N SER A 28 -15.55 10.93 33.03
CA SER A 28 -14.60 10.20 33.89
C SER A 28 -13.74 9.27 33.04
N ILE A 29 -12.52 9.69 32.68
CA ILE A 29 -11.58 8.84 31.94
C ILE A 29 -11.00 7.82 32.91
N LEU A 30 -11.42 6.56 32.78
CA LEU A 30 -10.84 5.45 33.53
C LEU A 30 -9.60 4.92 32.79
N PRO A 31 -8.48 4.68 33.50
CA PRO A 31 -7.26 4.17 32.88
C PRO A 31 -7.45 2.71 32.47
N ASN A 32 -6.84 2.31 31.35
CA ASN A 32 -6.98 0.99 30.74
C ASN A 32 -6.09 -0.10 31.37
N THR A 33 -5.93 -0.08 32.70
CA THR A 33 -4.99 -0.92 33.45
C THR A 33 -5.24 -2.43 33.36
N ASN A 34 -6.43 -2.84 32.94
CA ASN A 34 -6.82 -4.24 32.82
C ASN A 34 -6.42 -4.87 31.48
N LEU A 35 -5.98 -4.06 30.51
CA LEU A 35 -5.65 -4.53 29.16
C LEU A 35 -4.41 -5.43 29.15
N ARG A 36 -4.50 -6.53 28.41
CA ARG A 36 -3.45 -7.56 28.30
C ARG A 36 -2.87 -7.64 26.89
N PHE A 37 -2.57 -6.50 26.28
CA PHE A 37 -1.86 -6.47 25.01
C PHE A 37 -0.34 -6.38 25.24
N PRO A 38 0.47 -7.06 24.42
CA PRO A 38 1.91 -6.95 24.47
C PRO A 38 2.35 -5.54 24.05
N ASP A 39 3.38 -4.98 24.70
CA ASP A 39 3.95 -3.70 24.29
C ASP A 39 4.76 -3.83 23.00
N GLN A 40 5.52 -4.93 22.87
CA GLN A 40 6.26 -5.28 21.65
C GLN A 40 5.74 -6.61 21.11
N PRO A 41 4.66 -6.58 20.30
CA PRO A 41 4.05 -7.80 19.83
C PRO A 41 4.94 -8.59 18.88
N LYS A 42 4.78 -9.92 18.94
CA LYS A 42 5.23 -10.80 17.87
C LYS A 42 4.38 -10.58 16.61
N TRP A 43 4.91 -9.85 15.63
CA TRP A 43 4.20 -9.51 14.40
C TRP A 43 4.04 -10.69 13.45
N LEU A 44 5.09 -11.51 13.34
CA LEU A 44 5.21 -12.64 12.45
C LEU A 44 5.82 -13.82 13.21
N ASP A 45 5.68 -15.02 12.68
CA ASP A 45 6.09 -16.24 13.37
C ASP A 45 7.59 -16.29 13.65
N TYR A 46 8.40 -15.69 12.78
CA TYR A 46 9.85 -15.70 12.85
C TYR A 46 10.42 -14.27 12.99
N ALA A 47 11.60 -14.17 13.59
CA ALA A 47 12.39 -12.94 13.65
C ALA A 47 13.74 -13.16 12.97
N THR A 48 14.53 -12.11 12.81
CA THR A 48 15.91 -12.20 12.31
C THR A 48 16.89 -11.68 13.35
N LYS A 49 18.13 -12.18 13.30
CA LYS A 49 19.24 -11.66 14.12
C LYS A 49 20.55 -11.73 13.34
N VAL A 50 21.47 -10.82 13.63
CA VAL A 50 22.83 -10.85 13.06
C VAL A 50 23.52 -12.17 13.44
N ARG A 51 24.00 -12.91 12.44
CA ARG A 51 24.67 -14.22 12.66
C ARG A 51 26.15 -14.05 13.02
N PHE A 52 26.82 -13.09 12.39
CA PHE A 52 28.26 -12.84 12.53
C PHE A 52 28.54 -11.36 12.86
N PRO A 53 28.33 -10.92 14.12
CA PRO A 53 28.36 -9.50 14.48
C PRO A 53 29.71 -8.80 14.32
N GLY A 54 30.82 -9.57 14.26
CA GLY A 54 32.15 -9.01 14.00
C GLY A 54 32.53 -8.93 12.52
N LEU A 55 31.63 -9.31 11.60
CA LEU A 55 31.84 -9.25 10.17
C LEU A 55 30.90 -8.21 9.55
N LYS A 56 31.46 -7.36 8.69
CA LYS A 56 30.72 -6.41 7.86
C LYS A 56 31.25 -6.47 6.44
N PHE A 57 30.33 -6.46 5.48
CA PHE A 57 30.59 -6.60 4.06
C PHE A 57 30.12 -5.34 3.31
N ASN A 58 30.70 -5.10 2.14
CA ASN A 58 30.35 -3.98 1.29
C ASN A 58 29.34 -4.42 0.23
N GLN A 59 28.05 -4.14 0.48
CA GLN A 59 26.96 -4.50 -0.44
C GLN A 59 26.98 -5.99 -0.85
N PRO A 60 26.89 -6.93 0.11
CA PRO A 60 26.89 -8.34 -0.20
C PRO A 60 25.61 -8.72 -0.96
N VAL A 61 25.75 -9.55 -1.99
CA VAL A 61 24.64 -9.98 -2.85
C VAL A 61 24.45 -11.49 -2.89
N GLN A 62 25.44 -12.26 -2.45
CA GLN A 62 25.37 -13.72 -2.43
C GLN A 62 26.28 -14.29 -1.35
N LEU A 63 25.83 -15.39 -0.72
CA LEU A 63 26.65 -16.20 0.17
C LEU A 63 26.81 -17.61 -0.39
N VAL A 64 28.05 -18.07 -0.56
CA VAL A 64 28.38 -19.33 -1.22
C VAL A 64 29.16 -20.25 -0.28
N PHE A 65 28.75 -21.52 -0.22
CA PHE A 65 29.47 -22.58 0.48
C PHE A 65 30.23 -23.46 -0.49
N GLN A 66 31.43 -23.90 -0.09
CA GLN A 66 32.24 -24.85 -0.87
C GLN A 66 32.83 -25.91 0.05
N LYS A 67 32.70 -27.18 -0.34
CA LYS A 67 33.15 -28.36 0.38
C LYS A 67 34.63 -28.33 0.76
N SER A 68 35.51 -27.86 -0.13
CA SER A 68 36.95 -27.68 0.19
C SER A 68 37.22 -26.66 1.30
N PHE A 69 36.24 -25.83 1.64
CA PHE A 69 36.26 -24.81 2.70
C PHE A 69 35.18 -25.09 3.74
N ALA A 70 35.07 -26.34 4.20
CA ALA A 70 33.96 -26.82 5.04
C ALA A 70 33.65 -25.97 6.29
N THR A 71 34.64 -25.29 6.89
CA THR A 71 34.42 -24.43 8.07
C THR A 71 34.06 -22.99 7.76
N GLY A 72 34.17 -22.60 6.49
CA GLY A 72 34.07 -21.23 6.01
C GLY A 72 32.95 -21.00 5.01
N PHE A 73 32.93 -19.82 4.42
CA PHE A 73 32.02 -19.42 3.35
C PHE A 73 32.60 -18.23 2.57
N PHE A 74 31.99 -17.96 1.42
CA PHE A 74 32.33 -16.86 0.55
C PHE A 74 31.18 -15.85 0.50
N VAL A 75 31.51 -14.57 0.46
CA VAL A 75 30.53 -13.49 0.30
C VAL A 75 30.90 -12.70 -0.96
N VAL A 76 29.96 -12.64 -1.90
CA VAL A 76 30.07 -11.84 -3.12
C VAL A 76 29.63 -10.42 -2.81
N GLU A 77 30.50 -9.45 -3.05
CA GLU A 77 30.26 -8.03 -2.81
C GLU A 77 30.06 -7.33 -4.16
N LYS A 78 28.92 -6.67 -4.31
CA LYS A 78 28.48 -6.01 -5.54
C LYS A 78 29.55 -5.11 -6.19
N PRO A 79 30.40 -4.37 -5.46
CA PRO A 79 31.44 -3.53 -6.07
C PRO A 79 32.55 -4.29 -6.81
N GLY A 80 32.62 -5.62 -6.67
CA GLY A 80 33.53 -6.45 -7.46
C GLY A 80 34.51 -7.30 -6.64
N THR A 81 34.26 -7.51 -5.36
CA THR A 81 35.11 -8.33 -4.49
C THR A 81 34.40 -9.61 -4.05
N VAL A 82 35.18 -10.66 -3.81
CA VAL A 82 34.72 -11.84 -3.07
C VAL A 82 35.54 -11.94 -1.80
N ARG A 83 34.86 -12.04 -0.66
CA ARG A 83 35.47 -12.25 0.66
C ARG A 83 35.38 -13.72 1.03
N LEU A 84 36.50 -14.32 1.43
CA LEU A 84 36.52 -15.64 2.06
C LEU A 84 36.57 -15.47 3.57
N ILE A 85 35.67 -16.14 4.27
CA ILE A 85 35.69 -16.32 5.72
C ILE A 85 36.23 -17.74 5.94
N PRO A 86 37.51 -17.93 6.32
CA PRO A 86 38.11 -19.27 6.38
C PRO A 86 37.47 -20.15 7.45
N ASN A 87 37.00 -19.52 8.52
CA ASN A 87 36.34 -20.17 9.63
C ASN A 87 35.26 -19.25 10.21
N ARG A 88 34.02 -19.71 10.21
CA ARG A 88 32.83 -18.99 10.70
C ARG A 88 32.89 -18.54 12.16
N ASN A 89 33.79 -19.10 12.97
CA ASN A 89 34.00 -18.69 14.36
C ASN A 89 35.00 -17.53 14.50
N ARG A 90 35.55 -17.02 13.40
CA ARG A 90 36.47 -15.88 13.38
C ARG A 90 35.76 -14.64 12.85
N ASN A 91 36.10 -13.48 13.42
CA ASN A 91 35.67 -12.17 12.94
C ASN A 91 36.67 -11.61 11.91
N GLU A 92 37.15 -12.48 11.02
CA GLU A 92 38.14 -12.13 10.00
C GLU A 92 37.67 -12.64 8.64
N SER A 93 37.82 -11.80 7.63
CA SER A 93 37.68 -12.18 6.23
C SER A 93 38.95 -11.85 5.48
N ILE A 94 39.24 -12.61 4.42
CA ILE A 94 40.35 -12.38 3.50
C ILE A 94 39.82 -12.12 2.09
N ALA A 95 40.58 -11.36 1.28
CA ALA A 95 40.23 -11.14 -0.12
C ALA A 95 40.46 -12.44 -0.89
N PHE A 96 39.40 -12.96 -1.51
CA PHE A 96 39.46 -14.15 -2.36
C PHE A 96 39.64 -13.78 -3.85
N LEU A 97 38.87 -12.77 -4.28
CA LEU A 97 38.90 -12.20 -5.63
C LEU A 97 38.65 -10.69 -5.55
N ASP A 98 39.32 -9.93 -6.40
CA ASP A 98 39.09 -8.49 -6.59
C ASP A 98 39.10 -8.17 -8.09
N LEU A 99 37.96 -7.72 -8.59
CA LEU A 99 37.71 -7.25 -9.97
C LEU A 99 37.17 -5.82 -9.99
N THR A 100 37.39 -5.03 -8.92
CA THR A 100 36.84 -3.66 -8.80
C THR A 100 37.28 -2.71 -9.92
N ASP A 101 38.43 -2.98 -10.53
CA ASP A 101 38.94 -2.29 -11.71
C ASP A 101 38.12 -2.56 -12.99
N ARG A 102 37.42 -3.70 -13.03
CA ARG A 102 36.64 -4.19 -14.20
C ARG A 102 35.13 -4.10 -14.01
N VAL A 103 34.65 -4.12 -12.78
CA VAL A 103 33.21 -4.13 -12.47
C VAL A 103 32.61 -2.73 -12.60
N TYR A 104 31.47 -2.64 -13.27
CA TYR A 104 30.54 -1.52 -13.22
C TYR A 104 29.57 -1.77 -12.07
N SER A 105 29.53 -0.86 -11.08
CA SER A 105 28.68 -0.99 -9.90
C SER A 105 27.88 0.28 -9.68
N ASP A 106 26.62 0.24 -10.14
CA ASP A 106 25.62 1.30 -10.02
C ASP A 106 24.22 0.67 -10.19
N SER A 107 23.17 1.28 -9.65
CA SER A 107 21.80 0.70 -9.66
C SER A 107 21.72 -0.76 -9.19
N GLU A 108 21.41 -1.75 -10.04
CA GLU A 108 21.48 -3.19 -9.72
C GLU A 108 22.82 -3.80 -10.15
N SER A 109 23.48 -3.21 -11.14
CA SER A 109 24.75 -3.69 -11.70
C SER A 109 25.86 -3.89 -10.66
N GLY A 110 26.65 -4.93 -10.85
CA GLY A 110 27.81 -5.24 -10.02
C GLY A 110 28.36 -6.62 -10.31
N MET A 111 29.15 -7.17 -9.37
CA MET A 111 29.39 -8.61 -9.31
C MET A 111 28.20 -9.27 -8.64
N LEU A 112 27.47 -10.11 -9.37
CA LEU A 112 26.15 -10.58 -8.94
C LEU A 112 26.17 -12.03 -8.46
N SER A 113 27.09 -12.86 -8.96
CA SER A 113 27.17 -14.25 -8.53
C SER A 113 28.54 -14.91 -8.73
N LEU A 114 28.80 -15.91 -7.88
CA LEU A 114 29.94 -16.82 -7.89
C LEU A 114 29.42 -18.26 -7.85
N ALA A 115 29.92 -19.10 -8.77
CA ALA A 115 29.67 -20.55 -8.74
C ALA A 115 31.00 -21.30 -8.83
N PHE A 116 31.19 -22.29 -7.95
CA PHE A 116 32.32 -23.21 -8.09
C PHE A 116 31.94 -24.36 -9.02
N HIS A 117 32.88 -24.82 -9.83
CA HIS A 117 32.67 -26.03 -10.62
C HIS A 117 32.34 -27.23 -9.70
N PRO A 118 31.44 -28.17 -10.08
CA PRO A 118 31.14 -29.37 -9.27
C PRO A 118 32.39 -30.22 -8.95
N HIS A 119 33.40 -30.12 -9.81
CA HIS A 119 34.73 -30.74 -9.68
C HIS A 119 35.85 -29.77 -9.25
N PHE A 120 35.52 -28.69 -8.56
CA PHE A 120 36.49 -27.67 -8.12
C PHE A 120 37.70 -28.26 -7.36
N GLU A 121 37.50 -29.32 -6.57
CA GLU A 121 38.58 -30.01 -5.84
C GLU A 121 39.71 -30.49 -6.76
N THR A 122 39.40 -30.84 -8.00
CA THR A 122 40.37 -31.37 -8.97
C THR A 122 40.75 -30.33 -10.03
N ASN A 123 39.79 -29.56 -10.55
CA ASN A 123 40.02 -28.67 -11.69
C ASN A 123 40.27 -27.20 -11.30
N ARG A 124 39.99 -26.82 -10.05
CA ARG A 124 40.16 -25.46 -9.51
C ARG A 124 39.39 -24.35 -10.25
N ARG A 125 38.35 -24.70 -11.01
CA ARG A 125 37.55 -23.77 -11.82
C ARG A 125 36.42 -23.15 -10.99
N LEU A 126 36.26 -21.84 -11.13
CA LEU A 126 35.13 -21.07 -10.62
C LEU A 126 34.61 -20.14 -11.70
N PHE A 127 33.36 -19.70 -11.58
CA PHE A 127 32.66 -18.86 -12.53
C PHE A 127 32.12 -17.63 -11.80
N VAL A 128 32.24 -16.48 -12.43
CA VAL A 128 31.76 -15.20 -11.90
C VAL A 128 30.89 -14.54 -12.95
N TYR A 129 29.71 -14.11 -12.54
CA TYR A 129 28.82 -13.27 -13.34
C TYR A 129 28.84 -11.85 -12.80
N TYR A 130 29.16 -10.89 -13.66
CA TYR A 130 29.28 -9.48 -13.28
C TYR A 130 29.03 -8.53 -14.44
N CYS A 131 28.60 -7.32 -14.11
CA CYS A 131 28.50 -6.21 -15.04
C CYS A 131 29.90 -5.61 -15.23
N ALA A 132 30.52 -5.81 -16.40
CA ALA A 132 31.84 -5.28 -16.73
C ALA A 132 31.76 -3.88 -17.34
N LYS A 133 32.81 -3.07 -17.15
CA LYS A 133 32.99 -1.77 -17.82
C LYS A 133 34.19 -1.80 -18.75
N GLU A 134 34.02 -1.31 -19.97
CA GLU A 134 35.12 -1.16 -20.93
C GLU A 134 35.04 0.17 -21.67
N ASN A 135 36.19 0.78 -21.96
CA ASN A 135 36.27 1.98 -22.79
C ASN A 135 36.50 1.59 -24.24
N ILE A 136 35.44 1.66 -25.06
CA ILE A 136 35.49 1.31 -26.48
C ILE A 136 35.21 2.58 -27.30
N GLY A 137 36.19 3.01 -28.09
CA GLY A 137 36.08 4.23 -28.90
C GLY A 137 35.86 5.51 -28.08
N GLY A 138 36.43 5.59 -26.87
CA GLY A 138 36.29 6.73 -25.96
C GLY A 138 34.94 6.80 -25.23
N LYS A 139 34.10 5.77 -25.35
CA LYS A 139 32.83 5.66 -24.61
C LYS A 139 32.87 4.48 -23.66
N LEU A 140 32.37 4.69 -22.44
CA LEU A 140 32.13 3.62 -21.49
C LEU A 140 31.00 2.73 -22.03
N LYS A 141 31.29 1.44 -22.20
CA LYS A 141 30.29 0.40 -22.48
C LYS A 141 30.20 -0.54 -21.29
N ARG A 142 29.00 -1.05 -21.06
CA ARG A 142 28.71 -2.04 -20.03
C ARG A 142 28.42 -3.39 -20.67
N PHE A 143 28.73 -4.45 -19.95
CA PHE A 143 28.45 -5.80 -20.39
C PHE A 143 28.00 -6.68 -19.23
N ASN A 144 26.97 -7.49 -19.47
CA ASN A 144 26.69 -8.65 -18.63
C ASN A 144 27.65 -9.78 -19.00
N ARG A 145 28.62 -10.04 -18.11
CA ARG A 145 29.77 -10.90 -18.38
C ARG A 145 29.76 -12.14 -17.49
N LEU A 146 29.84 -13.31 -18.13
CA LEU A 146 30.14 -14.58 -17.48
C LEU A 146 31.60 -14.95 -17.78
N SER A 147 32.40 -15.16 -16.73
CA SER A 147 33.81 -15.54 -16.86
C SER A 147 34.18 -16.73 -16.00
N GLU A 148 35.05 -17.59 -16.51
CA GLU A 148 35.75 -18.61 -15.75
C GLU A 148 37.08 -18.07 -15.19
N PHE A 149 37.41 -18.45 -13.97
CA PHE A 149 38.72 -18.26 -13.36
C PHE A 149 39.23 -19.56 -12.74
N LYS A 150 40.52 -19.61 -12.44
CA LYS A 150 41.16 -20.70 -11.69
C LYS A 150 41.83 -20.19 -10.42
N THR A 151 41.78 -20.99 -9.36
CA THR A 151 42.61 -20.75 -8.17
C THR A 151 44.03 -21.26 -8.38
N SER A 152 44.97 -20.74 -7.59
CA SER A 152 46.35 -21.25 -7.55
C SER A 152 46.37 -22.74 -7.22
N SER A 153 47.26 -23.48 -7.88
CA SER A 153 47.49 -24.90 -7.60
C SER A 153 48.12 -25.14 -6.22
N SER A 154 48.88 -24.18 -5.70
CA SER A 154 49.51 -24.25 -4.38
C SER A 154 48.64 -23.73 -3.24
N ASP A 155 47.63 -22.92 -3.54
CA ASP A 155 46.77 -22.26 -2.57
C ASP A 155 45.37 -22.02 -3.15
N PRO A 156 44.39 -22.90 -2.86
CA PRO A 156 43.04 -22.78 -3.41
C PRO A 156 42.27 -21.58 -2.85
N SER A 157 42.81 -20.86 -1.86
CA SER A 157 42.21 -19.61 -1.35
C SER A 157 42.59 -18.37 -2.17
N LYS A 158 43.38 -18.54 -3.24
CA LYS A 158 43.83 -17.42 -4.10
C LYS A 158 43.40 -17.63 -5.53
N VAL A 159 42.59 -16.70 -6.07
CA VAL A 159 42.22 -16.69 -7.50
C VAL A 159 43.33 -16.04 -8.33
N LEU A 160 43.64 -16.63 -9.49
CA LEU A 160 44.53 -16.05 -10.48
C LEU A 160 43.70 -15.19 -11.44
N THR A 161 43.62 -13.87 -11.23
CA THR A 161 42.82 -12.97 -12.10
C THR A 161 43.29 -12.95 -13.56
N SER A 162 44.55 -13.33 -13.82
CA SER A 162 45.09 -13.51 -15.17
C SER A 162 44.62 -14.79 -15.87
N SER A 163 43.92 -15.69 -15.16
CA SER A 163 43.37 -16.92 -15.73
C SER A 163 41.97 -16.76 -16.32
N GLU A 164 41.45 -15.53 -16.36
CA GLU A 164 40.13 -15.21 -16.87
C GLU A 164 39.92 -15.74 -18.28
N ILE A 165 38.83 -16.50 -18.46
CA ILE A 165 38.30 -16.86 -19.77
C ILE A 165 36.86 -16.34 -19.81
N ILE A 166 36.61 -15.39 -20.71
CA ILE A 166 35.27 -14.82 -20.91
C ILE A 166 34.45 -15.82 -21.71
N LEU A 167 33.34 -16.28 -21.12
CA LEU A 167 32.41 -17.22 -21.75
C LEU A 167 31.31 -16.50 -22.50
N LEU A 168 30.69 -15.51 -21.86
CA LEU A 168 29.64 -14.64 -22.39
C LEU A 168 29.97 -13.18 -22.08
N ASN A 169 29.76 -12.28 -23.04
CA ASN A 169 30.00 -10.85 -22.91
C ASN A 169 28.90 -10.04 -23.61
N GLN A 170 27.69 -10.09 -23.04
CA GLN A 170 26.48 -9.44 -23.59
C GLN A 170 26.57 -7.94 -23.38
N VAL A 171 26.47 -7.14 -24.44
CA VAL A 171 26.39 -5.67 -24.30
C VAL A 171 25.12 -5.34 -23.51
N ASP A 172 25.25 -4.43 -22.55
CA ASP A 172 24.14 -3.97 -21.71
C ASP A 172 23.90 -2.47 -21.88
N GLN A 173 22.71 -2.13 -22.37
CA GLN A 173 22.27 -0.77 -22.62
C GLN A 173 21.70 -0.06 -21.40
N HIS A 174 21.40 -0.76 -20.30
CA HIS A 174 20.93 -0.17 -19.05
C HIS A 174 21.75 -0.63 -17.82
N ALA A 175 21.37 -0.25 -16.61
CA ALA A 175 22.08 -0.62 -15.35
C ALA A 175 21.22 -1.43 -14.38
N ASP A 176 19.99 -1.77 -14.80
CA ASP A 176 19.04 -2.58 -14.07
C ASP A 176 18.58 -3.75 -14.93
N HIS A 177 17.87 -4.68 -14.30
CA HIS A 177 17.43 -5.95 -14.85
C HIS A 177 18.57 -6.80 -15.38
N ASN A 178 19.63 -6.89 -14.57
CA ASN A 178 20.80 -7.68 -14.90
C ASN A 178 20.63 -9.17 -14.52
N GLY A 179 19.59 -9.54 -13.78
CA GLY A 179 19.39 -10.90 -13.27
C GLY A 179 20.59 -11.37 -12.44
N GLY A 180 21.21 -12.48 -12.85
CA GLY A 180 22.51 -12.90 -12.36
C GLY A 180 22.53 -14.02 -11.34
N GLY A 181 21.39 -14.68 -11.10
CA GLY A 181 21.38 -15.98 -10.43
C GLY A 181 22.22 -16.98 -11.23
N MET A 182 23.10 -17.73 -10.55
CA MET A 182 23.98 -18.68 -11.23
C MET A 182 24.30 -19.87 -10.34
N LEU A 183 23.97 -21.08 -10.81
CA LEU A 183 24.13 -22.34 -10.09
C LEU A 183 24.42 -23.49 -11.07
N PHE A 184 25.07 -24.55 -10.59
CA PHE A 184 25.16 -25.81 -11.33
C PHE A 184 23.96 -26.70 -11.03
N GLY A 185 23.36 -27.27 -12.08
CA GLY A 185 22.37 -28.34 -11.94
C GLY A 185 23.02 -29.69 -11.61
N GLU A 186 22.23 -30.66 -11.17
CA GLU A 186 22.71 -32.04 -10.95
C GLU A 186 23.15 -32.73 -12.25
N ASP A 187 22.69 -32.23 -13.40
CA ASP A 187 23.14 -32.63 -14.73
C ASP A 187 24.57 -32.16 -15.08
N GLY A 188 25.16 -31.34 -14.21
CA GLY A 188 26.51 -30.80 -14.33
C GLY A 188 26.62 -29.63 -15.31
N TYR A 189 25.51 -29.02 -15.72
CA TYR A 189 25.53 -27.80 -16.54
C TYR A 189 25.37 -26.55 -15.69
N LEU A 190 25.86 -25.42 -16.21
CA LEU A 190 25.78 -24.12 -15.56
C LEU A 190 24.52 -23.40 -16.00
N TYR A 191 23.70 -22.99 -15.03
CA TYR A 191 22.51 -22.18 -15.27
C TYR A 191 22.80 -20.73 -14.92
N LEU A 192 22.31 -19.79 -15.73
CA LEU A 192 22.49 -18.35 -15.54
C LEU A 192 21.20 -17.60 -15.91
N SER A 193 20.69 -16.76 -15.03
CA SER A 193 19.54 -15.91 -15.31
C SER A 193 19.96 -14.52 -15.81
N LEU A 194 19.22 -13.96 -16.75
CA LEU A 194 19.37 -12.59 -17.27
C LEU A 194 18.01 -11.92 -17.36
N GLY A 195 17.91 -10.68 -16.91
CA GLY A 195 16.71 -9.85 -17.11
C GLY A 195 16.60 -9.31 -18.53
N ASP A 196 15.60 -8.47 -18.77
CA ASP A 196 15.20 -7.98 -20.09
C ASP A 196 16.04 -6.80 -20.63
N GLU A 197 17.14 -6.44 -19.95
CA GLU A 197 18.00 -5.27 -20.23
C GLU A 197 17.49 -3.93 -19.68
N GLY A 198 16.43 -3.94 -18.86
CA GLY A 198 16.12 -2.77 -18.04
C GLY A 198 15.09 -1.81 -18.62
N SER A 199 14.88 -0.72 -17.88
CA SER A 199 13.85 0.30 -18.16
C SER A 199 12.41 -0.23 -18.02
N PHE A 200 11.43 0.64 -18.25
CA PHE A 200 10.01 0.28 -18.22
C PHE A 200 9.55 -0.29 -19.55
N TYR A 201 8.50 -1.12 -19.53
CA TYR A 201 7.77 -1.53 -20.73
C TYR A 201 8.63 -2.20 -21.81
N ASP A 202 9.58 -3.07 -21.42
CA ASP A 202 10.50 -3.80 -22.32
C ASP A 202 11.02 -2.91 -23.46
N GLN A 203 11.53 -1.73 -23.11
CA GLN A 203 11.89 -0.67 -24.07
C GLN A 203 12.89 -1.15 -25.15
N PHE A 204 13.73 -2.14 -24.82
CA PHE A 204 14.71 -2.72 -25.73
C PHE A 204 14.18 -3.92 -26.53
N GLY A 205 12.97 -4.38 -26.23
CA GLY A 205 12.24 -5.41 -26.98
C GLY A 205 12.91 -6.77 -26.91
N ASN A 206 13.30 -7.21 -25.71
CA ASN A 206 14.06 -8.44 -25.47
C ASN A 206 13.19 -9.60 -24.97
N GLY A 207 12.03 -9.34 -24.35
CA GLY A 207 11.28 -10.32 -23.56
C GLY A 207 10.90 -11.62 -24.27
N GLN A 208 10.80 -11.60 -25.60
CA GLN A 208 10.34 -12.73 -26.42
C GLN A 208 11.27 -13.02 -27.62
N GLN A 209 12.56 -12.69 -27.52
CA GLN A 209 13.50 -12.77 -28.65
C GLN A 209 14.52 -13.91 -28.53
N LEU A 210 14.29 -15.02 -29.24
CA LEU A 210 15.23 -16.16 -29.31
C LEU A 210 16.37 -16.00 -30.31
N THR A 211 16.37 -14.95 -31.15
CA THR A 211 17.35 -14.77 -32.25
C THR A 211 18.14 -13.46 -32.19
N LYS A 212 17.94 -12.68 -31.11
CA LYS A 212 18.58 -11.38 -30.90
C LYS A 212 19.77 -11.55 -29.95
N ASP A 213 19.52 -11.40 -28.66
CA ASP A 213 20.50 -11.38 -27.55
C ASP A 213 20.17 -12.48 -26.52
N PHE A 214 20.83 -12.45 -25.35
CA PHE A 214 20.71 -13.45 -24.28
C PHE A 214 19.84 -13.01 -23.09
N PHE A 215 18.92 -12.07 -23.29
CA PHE A 215 18.12 -11.44 -22.23
C PHE A 215 16.79 -12.17 -21.96
N ALA A 216 16.14 -11.80 -20.85
CA ALA A 216 14.78 -12.20 -20.46
C ALA A 216 14.55 -13.71 -20.26
N GLY A 217 15.50 -14.39 -19.61
CA GLY A 217 15.37 -15.83 -19.39
C GLY A 217 16.50 -16.46 -18.58
N ILE A 218 16.48 -17.79 -18.58
CA ILE A 218 17.49 -18.63 -17.93
C ILE A 218 18.22 -19.42 -19.02
N LEU A 219 19.55 -19.30 -19.05
CA LEU A 219 20.44 -20.07 -19.91
C LEU A 219 20.87 -21.37 -19.23
N ARG A 220 21.14 -22.42 -20.01
CA ARG A 220 21.78 -23.67 -19.59
C ARG A 220 22.98 -23.95 -20.49
N LEU A 221 24.17 -23.91 -19.91
CA LEU A 221 25.45 -23.90 -20.62
C LEU A 221 26.32 -25.10 -20.24
N ASP A 222 27.00 -25.67 -21.23
CA ASP A 222 28.02 -26.68 -21.03
C ASP A 222 29.42 -26.06 -21.00
N VAL A 223 29.92 -25.86 -19.78
CA VAL A 223 31.28 -25.35 -19.55
C VAL A 223 32.36 -26.43 -19.68
N ASP A 224 32.00 -27.71 -19.80
CA ASP A 224 32.94 -28.83 -19.96
C ASP A 224 33.13 -29.24 -21.43
N GLN A 225 32.31 -28.71 -22.34
CA GLN A 225 32.33 -29.03 -23.78
C GLN A 225 32.30 -30.55 -24.02
N LYS A 226 31.36 -31.22 -23.35
CA LYS A 226 31.13 -32.67 -23.44
C LYS A 226 30.91 -33.07 -24.90
N PRO A 227 31.48 -34.19 -25.37
CA PRO A 227 31.28 -34.66 -26.74
C PRO A 227 29.79 -34.83 -27.07
N GLY A 228 29.36 -34.29 -28.21
CA GLY A 228 27.97 -34.33 -28.67
C GLY A 228 27.18 -33.04 -28.42
N ASN A 229 27.65 -32.17 -27.52
CA ASN A 229 27.08 -30.84 -27.35
C ASN A 229 27.50 -29.90 -28.49
N LEU A 230 26.68 -28.86 -28.70
CA LEU A 230 26.73 -28.01 -29.89
C LEU A 230 27.61 -26.78 -29.63
N LEU A 231 28.25 -26.27 -30.67
CA LEU A 231 28.85 -24.93 -30.58
C LEU A 231 27.75 -23.87 -30.53
N PRO A 232 27.93 -22.78 -29.78
CA PRO A 232 26.99 -21.68 -29.79
C PRO A 232 26.87 -21.07 -31.19
N ALA A 233 25.67 -20.60 -31.53
CA ALA A 233 25.45 -19.87 -32.76
C ALA A 233 26.29 -18.58 -32.76
N SER A 234 26.78 -18.16 -33.94
CA SER A 234 27.64 -16.98 -34.05
C SER A 234 26.94 -15.73 -33.49
N HIS A 235 27.56 -15.12 -32.47
CA HIS A 235 27.09 -13.89 -31.86
C HIS A 235 28.26 -13.11 -31.23
N PRO A 236 28.29 -11.76 -31.27
CA PRO A 236 29.37 -10.99 -30.65
C PRO A 236 29.54 -11.20 -29.15
N ALA A 237 28.47 -11.59 -28.44
CA ALA A 237 28.51 -11.86 -27.02
C ALA A 237 29.00 -13.28 -26.67
N ALA A 238 28.89 -14.25 -27.58
CA ALA A 238 29.18 -15.66 -27.32
C ALA A 238 30.63 -16.01 -27.68
N SER A 239 31.26 -16.85 -26.87
CA SER A 239 32.61 -17.39 -27.15
C SER A 239 32.57 -18.88 -27.47
N ALA A 240 33.62 -19.40 -28.11
CA ALA A 240 33.81 -20.84 -28.33
C ALA A 240 34.35 -21.59 -27.09
N HIS A 241 34.31 -20.97 -25.90
CA HIS A 241 34.83 -21.56 -24.66
C HIS A 241 33.76 -22.32 -23.85
N TYR A 242 32.51 -22.31 -24.30
CA TYR A 242 31.43 -23.16 -23.80
C TYR A 242 30.73 -23.85 -24.98
N ALA A 243 29.92 -24.86 -24.68
CA ALA A 243 29.02 -25.54 -25.60
C ALA A 243 27.56 -25.41 -25.13
N VAL A 244 26.62 -25.67 -26.04
CA VAL A 244 25.19 -25.75 -25.76
C VAL A 244 24.81 -27.22 -25.60
N PRO A 245 24.20 -27.63 -24.47
CA PRO A 245 23.70 -28.99 -24.32
C PRO A 245 22.80 -29.39 -25.48
N SER A 246 23.05 -30.55 -26.08
CA SER A 246 22.30 -31.00 -27.27
C SER A 246 20.80 -31.22 -27.00
N ASP A 247 20.43 -31.38 -25.73
CA ASP A 247 19.08 -31.56 -25.22
C ASP A 247 18.44 -30.25 -24.72
N ASN A 248 19.07 -29.09 -24.95
CA ASN A 248 18.43 -27.81 -24.64
C ASN A 248 17.12 -27.65 -25.44
N PRO A 249 16.07 -27.08 -24.83
CA PRO A 249 14.70 -27.17 -25.34
C PRO A 249 14.46 -26.42 -26.65
N PHE A 250 15.27 -25.40 -26.95
CA PHE A 250 15.18 -24.65 -28.20
C PHE A 250 16.12 -25.17 -29.29
N VAL A 251 16.88 -26.23 -29.06
CA VAL A 251 17.75 -26.79 -30.11
C VAL A 251 16.89 -27.30 -31.28
N GLY A 252 17.16 -26.78 -32.49
CA GLY A 252 16.56 -27.27 -33.73
C GLY A 252 15.14 -26.79 -34.02
N ILE A 253 14.57 -25.89 -33.22
CA ILE A 253 13.26 -25.31 -33.53
C ILE A 253 13.31 -24.46 -34.81
N GLN A 254 12.21 -24.47 -35.57
CA GLN A 254 12.12 -23.76 -36.85
C GLN A 254 11.18 -22.54 -36.80
N SER A 255 10.34 -22.45 -35.77
CA SER A 255 9.41 -21.35 -35.55
C SER A 255 9.22 -21.10 -34.06
N TYR A 256 8.87 -19.86 -33.72
CA TYR A 256 8.53 -19.42 -32.37
C TYR A 256 7.46 -18.33 -32.44
N LEU A 257 6.45 -18.41 -31.57
CA LEU A 257 5.27 -17.53 -31.59
C LEU A 257 4.65 -17.37 -32.99
N ASN A 258 4.53 -18.50 -33.72
CA ASN A 258 4.02 -18.58 -35.10
C ASN A 258 4.83 -17.78 -36.14
N GLN A 259 6.07 -17.39 -35.81
CA GLN A 259 7.01 -16.76 -36.74
C GLN A 259 8.15 -17.73 -37.09
N PRO A 260 8.57 -17.80 -38.35
CA PRO A 260 9.75 -18.59 -38.73
C PRO A 260 11.00 -17.99 -38.09
N LEU A 261 11.94 -18.86 -37.71
CA LEU A 261 13.22 -18.46 -37.11
C LEU A 261 14.40 -18.72 -38.06
N GLU A 262 15.40 -17.85 -37.99
CA GLU A 262 16.69 -18.07 -38.65
C GLU A 262 17.58 -18.93 -37.74
N ALA A 263 17.75 -20.21 -38.08
CA ALA A 263 18.50 -21.17 -37.26
C ALA A 263 19.94 -20.72 -36.93
N SER A 264 20.61 -19.99 -37.84
CA SER A 264 21.96 -19.44 -37.62
C SER A 264 22.04 -18.36 -36.54
N LYS A 265 20.91 -17.79 -36.13
CA LYS A 265 20.81 -16.77 -35.08
C LYS A 265 20.17 -17.29 -33.80
N LEU A 266 19.72 -18.54 -33.79
CA LEU A 266 19.02 -19.11 -32.65
C LEU A 266 19.92 -19.22 -31.43
N ARG A 267 19.49 -18.62 -30.32
CA ARG A 267 20.11 -18.73 -29.01
C ARG A 267 19.63 -20.02 -28.34
N SER A 268 20.24 -21.14 -28.73
CA SER A 268 19.89 -22.47 -28.22
C SER A 268 20.33 -22.66 -26.75
N GLU A 269 21.05 -21.69 -26.19
CA GLU A 269 21.43 -21.60 -24.78
C GLU A 269 20.24 -21.45 -23.84
N PHE A 270 19.11 -20.89 -24.30
CA PHE A 270 17.94 -20.71 -23.45
C PHE A 270 17.42 -22.07 -22.96
N TYR A 271 17.20 -22.15 -21.65
CA TYR A 271 16.42 -23.20 -21.00
C TYR A 271 14.96 -22.75 -20.82
N ALA A 272 14.75 -21.48 -20.52
CA ALA A 272 13.44 -20.84 -20.36
C ALA A 272 13.54 -19.36 -20.75
N ILE A 273 12.42 -18.75 -21.17
CA ILE A 273 12.33 -17.36 -21.64
C ILE A 273 11.04 -16.67 -21.14
N GLY A 274 10.92 -15.36 -21.35
CA GLY A 274 9.71 -14.60 -21.05
C GLY A 274 9.64 -14.15 -19.60
N MET A 275 10.79 -13.92 -18.98
CA MET A 275 10.93 -13.36 -17.63
C MET A 275 11.43 -11.92 -17.73
N ARG A 276 11.11 -11.08 -16.74
CA ARG A 276 11.52 -9.66 -16.73
C ARG A 276 12.87 -9.44 -16.06
N ASN A 277 13.01 -9.80 -14.80
CA ASN A 277 14.24 -9.70 -14.02
C ASN A 277 14.40 -10.86 -13.01
N PRO A 278 14.73 -12.07 -13.48
CA PRO A 278 14.95 -13.22 -12.60
C PRO A 278 16.27 -13.08 -11.79
N TRP A 279 16.20 -12.57 -10.56
CA TRP A 279 17.38 -12.27 -9.71
C TRP A 279 18.03 -13.50 -9.07
N ARG A 280 17.27 -14.33 -8.33
CA ARG A 280 17.73 -15.61 -7.76
C ARG A 280 16.79 -16.74 -8.12
N PHE A 281 17.38 -17.91 -8.32
CA PHE A 281 16.68 -19.16 -8.52
C PHE A 281 17.35 -20.26 -7.69
N ALA A 282 16.63 -21.36 -7.44
CA ALA A 282 17.16 -22.50 -6.72
C ALA A 282 16.57 -23.81 -7.26
N PHE A 283 17.38 -24.87 -7.22
CA PHE A 283 16.89 -26.24 -7.39
C PHE A 283 16.34 -26.76 -6.06
N ASP A 284 15.21 -27.46 -6.09
CA ASP A 284 14.77 -28.29 -4.98
C ASP A 284 15.70 -29.51 -4.87
N PRO A 285 16.50 -29.62 -3.81
CA PRO A 285 17.48 -30.71 -3.69
C PRO A 285 16.84 -32.09 -3.54
N LEU A 286 15.52 -32.18 -3.30
CA LEU A 286 14.80 -33.45 -3.24
C LEU A 286 14.29 -33.91 -4.61
N THR A 287 13.87 -32.98 -5.47
CA THR A 287 13.15 -33.31 -6.72
C THR A 287 13.91 -32.91 -7.99
N GLY A 288 14.94 -32.08 -7.87
CA GLY A 288 15.67 -31.51 -9.01
C GLY A 288 14.89 -30.44 -9.79
N LYS A 289 13.68 -30.07 -9.34
CA LYS A 289 12.88 -29.00 -9.96
C LYS A 289 13.51 -27.63 -9.72
N LEU A 290 13.41 -26.74 -10.70
CA LEU A 290 13.97 -25.40 -10.66
C LEU A 290 12.87 -24.37 -10.31
N TYR A 291 13.16 -23.44 -9.42
CA TYR A 291 12.24 -22.35 -9.05
C TYR A 291 12.95 -21.00 -9.14
N SER A 292 12.27 -19.97 -9.66
CA SER A 292 12.81 -18.61 -9.79
C SER A 292 11.83 -17.58 -9.27
N GLY A 293 12.36 -16.51 -8.69
CA GLY A 293 11.65 -15.26 -8.50
C GLY A 293 11.78 -14.44 -9.77
N ASP A 294 10.79 -13.62 -10.08
CA ASP A 294 10.84 -12.67 -11.18
C ASP A 294 10.21 -11.33 -10.78
N THR A 295 11.02 -10.25 -10.86
CA THR A 295 10.58 -8.91 -10.49
C THR A 295 9.83 -8.26 -11.65
N GLY A 296 8.54 -8.00 -11.46
CA GLY A 296 7.71 -7.34 -12.47
C GLY A 296 7.95 -5.83 -12.60
N ASP A 297 7.17 -5.19 -13.45
CA ASP A 297 7.30 -3.77 -13.79
C ASP A 297 6.41 -2.89 -12.91
N HIS A 298 5.11 -3.18 -12.87
CA HIS A 298 4.10 -2.30 -12.26
C HIS A 298 2.99 -3.03 -11.51
N THR A 299 2.72 -4.30 -11.83
CA THR A 299 1.50 -4.98 -11.39
C THR A 299 1.76 -6.22 -10.55
N ARG A 300 2.78 -7.02 -10.85
CA ARG A 300 2.97 -8.33 -10.23
C ARG A 300 4.42 -8.63 -9.92
N GLU A 301 4.63 -9.28 -8.80
CA GLU A 301 5.85 -10.01 -8.47
C GLU A 301 5.56 -11.51 -8.56
N GLU A 302 6.50 -12.32 -9.06
CA GLU A 302 6.22 -13.71 -9.44
C GLU A 302 7.18 -14.72 -8.81
N ILE A 303 6.64 -15.90 -8.48
CA ILE A 303 7.39 -17.10 -8.12
C ILE A 303 7.00 -18.19 -9.10
N ASN A 304 7.99 -18.66 -9.85
CA ASN A 304 7.81 -19.53 -11.01
C ASN A 304 8.46 -20.91 -10.76
N GLU A 305 7.76 -22.00 -11.09
CA GLU A 305 8.40 -23.31 -11.35
C GLU A 305 8.92 -23.30 -12.78
N ILE A 306 10.21 -23.54 -12.96
CA ILE A 306 10.88 -23.38 -14.25
C ILE A 306 10.93 -24.69 -15.02
N PHE A 307 10.22 -24.73 -16.14
CA PHE A 307 10.21 -25.86 -17.08
C PHE A 307 11.14 -25.65 -18.28
N PRO A 308 11.78 -26.71 -18.81
CA PRO A 308 12.51 -26.64 -20.07
C PRO A 308 11.59 -26.19 -21.22
N GLY A 309 11.98 -25.14 -21.92
CA GLY A 309 11.22 -24.53 -23.02
C GLY A 309 10.08 -23.63 -22.56
N GLY A 310 9.93 -23.42 -21.25
CA GLY A 310 8.87 -22.61 -20.66
C GLY A 310 8.96 -21.15 -21.08
N ASN A 311 7.79 -20.55 -21.31
CA ASN A 311 7.61 -19.14 -21.62
C ASN A 311 6.69 -18.49 -20.57
N TYR A 312 7.24 -17.58 -19.77
CA TYR A 312 6.52 -16.91 -18.66
C TYR A 312 5.82 -15.61 -19.09
N GLY A 313 5.95 -15.26 -20.37
CA GLY A 313 5.05 -14.32 -21.04
C GLY A 313 5.43 -12.85 -20.99
N TRP A 314 6.43 -12.43 -20.25
CA TRP A 314 6.92 -11.04 -20.32
C TRP A 314 7.37 -10.67 -21.75
N PRO A 315 6.97 -9.52 -22.33
CA PRO A 315 6.14 -8.46 -21.75
C PRO A 315 4.64 -8.54 -22.11
N HIS A 316 4.21 -9.64 -22.74
CA HIS A 316 2.79 -9.86 -23.05
C HIS A 316 1.94 -10.06 -21.80
N ARG A 317 2.55 -10.62 -20.74
CA ARG A 317 1.98 -10.81 -19.41
C ARG A 317 2.94 -10.31 -18.34
N GLU A 318 2.38 -9.92 -17.21
CA GLU A 318 3.11 -9.67 -15.96
C GLU A 318 2.37 -10.47 -14.87
N GLY A 319 2.98 -11.55 -14.40
CA GLY A 319 2.30 -12.64 -13.71
C GLY A 319 1.13 -13.18 -14.53
N SER A 320 -0.03 -13.29 -13.90
CA SER A 320 -1.22 -13.78 -14.57
C SER A 320 -1.97 -12.73 -15.39
N LEU A 321 -1.61 -11.46 -15.25
CA LEU A 321 -2.31 -10.32 -15.84
C LEU A 321 -1.74 -9.96 -17.22
N PRO A 322 -2.52 -9.23 -18.05
CA PRO A 322 -1.98 -8.62 -19.26
C PRO A 322 -0.81 -7.70 -18.90
N GLY A 323 0.28 -7.80 -19.66
CA GLY A 323 1.41 -6.90 -19.54
C GLY A 323 1.09 -5.48 -20.06
N PRO A 324 2.09 -4.59 -20.09
CA PRO A 324 1.89 -3.17 -20.41
C PRO A 324 1.13 -2.91 -21.73
N PRO A 325 0.34 -1.82 -21.82
CA PRO A 325 -0.58 -1.57 -22.93
C PRO A 325 0.09 -1.29 -24.28
N ASP A 326 1.33 -0.80 -24.30
CA ASP A 326 2.01 -0.35 -25.52
C ASP A 326 2.68 -1.49 -26.33
N HIS A 327 2.53 -2.74 -25.92
CA HIS A 327 3.07 -3.89 -26.66
C HIS A 327 2.13 -4.31 -27.81
N ALA A 328 2.50 -3.90 -29.02
CA ALA A 328 1.71 -3.97 -30.26
C ALA A 328 1.28 -5.37 -30.73
N ILE A 329 1.74 -6.45 -30.09
CA ILE A 329 1.32 -7.82 -30.39
C ILE A 329 1.12 -8.55 -29.07
N ARG A 330 -0.10 -8.54 -28.53
CA ARG A 330 -0.49 -9.52 -27.52
C ARG A 330 -0.82 -10.81 -28.26
N ASN A 331 0.13 -11.73 -28.37
CA ASN A 331 -0.17 -13.04 -28.94
C ASN A 331 -0.99 -13.84 -27.90
N THR A 332 -2.30 -13.57 -27.86
CA THR A 332 -3.24 -14.18 -26.91
C THR A 332 -3.44 -15.68 -27.11
N ASP A 333 -2.99 -16.21 -28.25
CA ASP A 333 -3.17 -17.61 -28.62
C ASP A 333 -2.03 -18.50 -28.12
N HIS A 334 -0.95 -17.93 -27.57
CA HIS A 334 0.13 -18.69 -26.95
C HIS A 334 -0.18 -18.99 -25.47
N ALA A 335 -0.06 -20.26 -25.08
CA ALA A 335 -0.21 -20.67 -23.70
C ALA A 335 1.07 -20.36 -22.91
N PHE A 336 1.09 -19.20 -22.25
CA PHE A 336 2.13 -18.85 -21.29
C PHE A 336 1.97 -19.64 -19.99
N ILE A 337 3.09 -19.88 -19.30
CA ILE A 337 3.09 -20.58 -18.01
C ILE A 337 2.77 -19.57 -16.91
N ASP A 338 1.78 -19.89 -16.07
CA ASP A 338 1.42 -19.10 -14.91
C ASP A 338 2.42 -19.28 -13.77
N PRO A 339 2.67 -18.24 -12.95
CA PRO A 339 3.44 -18.39 -11.72
C PRO A 339 2.71 -19.27 -10.71
N ILE A 340 3.47 -20.06 -9.94
CA ILE A 340 2.92 -20.88 -8.85
C ILE A 340 2.44 -20.02 -7.67
N ALA A 341 2.93 -18.79 -7.59
CA ALA A 341 2.46 -17.76 -6.68
C ALA A 341 2.85 -16.37 -7.22
N GLU A 342 2.01 -15.38 -6.95
CA GLU A 342 2.23 -13.99 -7.36
C GLU A 342 1.61 -13.04 -6.33
N TYR A 343 2.10 -11.80 -6.24
CA TYR A 343 1.53 -10.76 -5.38
C TYR A 343 1.59 -9.37 -6.01
N GLY A 344 0.75 -8.46 -5.53
CA GLY A 344 0.64 -7.10 -6.05
C GLY A 344 1.53 -6.08 -5.32
N ARG A 345 1.56 -4.85 -5.84
CA ARG A 345 2.37 -3.74 -5.29
C ARG A 345 1.92 -3.29 -3.90
N GLU A 346 0.72 -3.67 -3.50
CA GLU A 346 0.16 -3.50 -2.16
C GLU A 346 0.87 -4.34 -1.10
N ASP A 347 1.43 -5.49 -1.50
CA ASP A 347 2.06 -6.45 -0.58
C ASP A 347 3.59 -6.35 -0.60
N GLY A 348 4.20 -6.04 -1.74
CA GLY A 348 5.64 -5.85 -1.88
C GLY A 348 6.01 -5.21 -3.23
N ASN A 349 7.30 -5.19 -3.57
CA ASN A 349 7.78 -4.44 -4.72
C ASN A 349 8.96 -5.05 -5.49
N ASP A 350 9.68 -6.05 -4.96
CA ASP A 350 10.89 -6.53 -5.64
C ASP A 350 11.33 -7.89 -5.09
N ILE A 351 11.02 -8.99 -5.76
CA ILE A 351 11.53 -10.31 -5.35
C ILE A 351 13.03 -10.41 -5.63
N ALA A 352 13.81 -10.59 -4.57
CA ALA A 352 15.25 -10.78 -4.67
C ALA A 352 15.66 -12.20 -4.24
N GLY A 353 15.97 -12.40 -2.95
CA GLY A 353 16.48 -13.66 -2.45
C GLY A 353 15.47 -14.80 -2.64
N LEU A 354 15.94 -15.98 -3.03
CA LEU A 354 15.11 -17.17 -3.19
C LEU A 354 15.88 -18.46 -2.88
N THR A 355 15.24 -19.38 -2.18
CA THR A 355 15.75 -20.75 -1.98
C THR A 355 14.62 -21.76 -1.80
N VAL A 356 14.91 -23.05 -1.97
CA VAL A 356 14.00 -24.13 -1.57
C VAL A 356 14.50 -24.73 -0.27
N TYR A 357 13.68 -24.69 0.79
CA TYR A 357 14.07 -25.22 2.09
C TYR A 357 13.66 -26.68 2.24
N ARG A 358 14.65 -27.54 2.47
CA ARG A 358 14.50 -28.95 2.87
C ARG A 358 15.29 -29.18 4.14
N GLY A 359 14.63 -29.24 5.29
CA GLY A 359 15.33 -29.27 6.57
C GLY A 359 14.45 -29.43 7.80
N THR A 360 15.06 -29.90 8.89
CA THR A 360 14.33 -30.21 10.14
C THR A 360 14.43 -29.11 11.19
N ARG A 361 15.36 -28.17 11.06
CA ARG A 361 15.54 -27.06 12.03
C ARG A 361 14.33 -26.13 12.04
N PHE A 362 13.76 -25.86 10.87
CA PHE A 362 12.53 -25.11 10.69
C PHE A 362 11.49 -26.01 10.03
N SER A 363 11.04 -27.04 10.74
CA SER A 363 10.18 -28.10 10.18
C SER A 363 8.89 -27.58 9.52
N GLU A 364 8.36 -26.44 9.96
CA GLU A 364 7.17 -25.82 9.35
C GLU A 364 7.45 -25.22 7.96
N LEU A 365 8.72 -24.91 7.66
CA LEU A 365 9.18 -24.39 6.38
C LEU A 365 9.66 -25.49 5.42
N ASP A 366 9.73 -26.74 5.87
CA ASP A 366 10.13 -27.86 5.02
C ASP A 366 9.19 -27.98 3.82
N GLY A 367 9.79 -28.03 2.63
CA GLY A 367 9.06 -28.06 1.36
C GLY A 367 8.42 -26.75 0.96
N CYS A 368 8.99 -25.62 1.39
CA CYS A 368 8.62 -24.31 0.89
C CYS A 368 9.72 -23.73 -0.01
N VAL A 369 9.30 -23.01 -1.05
CA VAL A 369 10.12 -21.93 -1.61
C VAL A 369 10.08 -20.78 -0.61
N LEU A 370 11.25 -20.31 -0.19
CA LEU A 370 11.40 -19.13 0.65
C LEU A 370 11.96 -18.01 -0.21
N PHE A 371 11.40 -16.81 -0.09
CA PHE A 371 11.84 -15.67 -0.87
C PHE A 371 11.82 -14.39 -0.03
N SER A 372 12.52 -13.36 -0.51
CA SER A 372 12.49 -12.02 0.07
C SER A 372 11.99 -10.97 -0.91
N ASP A 373 11.18 -10.06 -0.40
CA ASP A 373 10.89 -8.79 -1.04
C ASP A 373 11.91 -7.74 -0.58
N TYR A 374 12.75 -7.25 -1.49
CA TYR A 374 13.92 -6.44 -1.18
C TYR A 374 13.55 -5.11 -0.52
N TYR A 375 12.57 -4.38 -1.04
CA TYR A 375 12.19 -3.06 -0.50
C TYR A 375 11.15 -3.15 0.61
N GLY A 376 10.11 -3.98 0.46
CA GLY A 376 9.09 -4.18 1.50
C GLY A 376 9.65 -4.87 2.74
N GLY A 377 10.74 -5.62 2.53
CA GLY A 377 11.45 -6.40 3.55
C GLY A 377 10.71 -7.66 3.94
N TRP A 378 9.72 -8.10 3.18
CA TRP A 378 8.97 -9.30 3.52
C TRP A 378 9.79 -10.56 3.28
N LEU A 379 9.73 -11.51 4.20
CA LEU A 379 10.16 -12.88 3.96
C LEU A 379 8.92 -13.75 3.80
N GLY A 380 8.73 -14.25 2.58
CA GLY A 380 7.56 -15.02 2.19
C GLY A 380 7.90 -16.49 1.95
N LYS A 381 6.92 -17.35 2.16
CA LYS A 381 7.02 -18.78 1.83
C LYS A 381 5.86 -19.18 0.92
N VAL A 382 6.15 -20.07 -0.02
CA VAL A 382 5.16 -20.77 -0.85
C VAL A 382 5.35 -22.25 -0.64
N ARG A 383 4.33 -22.93 -0.12
CA ARG A 383 4.38 -24.38 0.10
C ARG A 383 4.31 -25.12 -1.23
N LEU A 384 5.30 -25.96 -1.50
CA LEU A 384 5.32 -26.80 -2.69
C LEU A 384 4.23 -27.87 -2.55
N SER A 385 3.32 -27.90 -3.51
CA SER A 385 2.23 -28.86 -3.58
C SER A 385 1.96 -29.25 -5.05
N ASN A 386 1.04 -30.18 -5.27
CA ASN A 386 0.59 -30.52 -6.63
C ASN A 386 -0.47 -29.53 -7.17
N ALA A 387 -0.83 -28.49 -6.41
CA ALA A 387 -1.75 -27.46 -6.88
C ALA A 387 -1.03 -26.53 -7.87
N GLU A 388 -1.76 -26.04 -8.87
CA GLU A 388 -1.24 -25.06 -9.85
C GLU A 388 -0.81 -23.76 -9.18
N ARG A 389 -1.48 -23.37 -8.08
CA ARG A 389 -1.14 -22.20 -7.27
C ARG A 389 -1.15 -22.51 -5.79
N SER A 390 -0.24 -21.88 -5.07
CA SER A 390 -0.18 -21.93 -3.61
C SER A 390 -0.14 -20.51 -3.03
N PRO A 391 -0.82 -20.24 -1.91
CA PRO A 391 -0.84 -18.91 -1.32
C PRO A 391 0.55 -18.52 -0.81
N ILE A 392 0.85 -17.22 -0.86
CA ILE A 392 2.00 -16.65 -0.18
C ILE A 392 1.67 -16.48 1.29
N GLU A 393 2.57 -16.95 2.14
CA GLU A 393 2.51 -16.71 3.58
C GLU A 393 3.72 -15.89 4.01
N TRP A 394 3.48 -14.69 4.54
CA TRP A 394 4.53 -13.86 5.12
C TRP A 394 4.90 -14.39 6.51
N PHE A 395 6.17 -14.73 6.73
CA PHE A 395 6.58 -15.41 7.97
C PHE A 395 7.65 -14.65 8.78
N ALA A 396 8.36 -13.72 8.16
CA ALA A 396 9.31 -12.83 8.82
C ALA A 396 9.48 -11.53 8.02
N ARG A 397 10.27 -10.60 8.58
CA ARG A 397 10.60 -9.35 7.92
C ARG A 397 12.04 -8.95 8.14
N ASP A 398 12.72 -8.59 7.06
CA ASP A 398 14.03 -7.97 7.01
C ASP A 398 14.22 -7.28 5.64
N THR A 399 14.53 -5.98 5.64
CA THR A 399 14.69 -5.20 4.40
C THR A 399 16.03 -5.47 3.73
N HIS A 400 16.10 -5.26 2.41
CA HIS A 400 17.32 -5.33 1.59
C HIS A 400 17.98 -6.72 1.56
N VAL A 401 17.22 -7.78 1.82
CA VAL A 401 17.71 -9.16 1.69
C VAL A 401 17.84 -9.50 0.20
N ALA A 402 19.08 -9.66 -0.26
CA ALA A 402 19.42 -9.94 -1.66
C ALA A 402 19.58 -11.45 -1.95
N ASP A 403 19.78 -12.27 -0.92
CA ASP A 403 19.95 -13.71 -1.03
C ASP A 403 19.52 -14.43 0.25
N ILE A 404 19.01 -15.66 0.10
CA ILE A 404 18.60 -16.55 1.19
C ILE A 404 19.28 -17.89 0.98
N VAL A 405 19.98 -18.39 1.99
CA VAL A 405 20.74 -19.64 1.87
C VAL A 405 20.65 -20.48 3.14
N THR A 406 20.58 -21.79 3.00
CA THR A 406 20.63 -22.71 4.14
C THR A 406 22.09 -23.02 4.49
N ASP A 407 22.47 -22.81 5.75
CA ASP A 407 23.78 -23.20 6.27
C ASP A 407 23.90 -24.73 6.29
N PRO A 408 24.85 -25.33 5.53
CA PRO A 408 24.96 -26.78 5.42
C PRO A 408 25.43 -27.48 6.70
N ILE A 409 25.93 -26.75 7.71
CA ILE A 409 26.41 -27.36 8.95
C ILE A 409 25.30 -27.48 9.99
N ASP A 410 24.58 -26.39 10.22
CA ASP A 410 23.63 -26.29 11.34
C ASP A 410 22.17 -26.12 10.90
N GLY A 411 21.92 -26.02 9.59
CA GLY A 411 20.59 -25.90 9.00
C GLY A 411 19.91 -24.55 9.24
N ASN A 412 20.63 -23.53 9.73
CA ASN A 412 20.08 -22.17 9.83
C ASN A 412 19.79 -21.60 8.44
N ILE A 413 18.71 -20.84 8.33
CA ILE A 413 18.43 -20.02 7.14
C ILE A 413 19.16 -18.69 7.35
N LEU A 414 20.12 -18.40 6.48
CA LEU A 414 20.92 -17.18 6.46
C LEU A 414 20.33 -16.20 5.45
N LEU A 415 20.41 -14.91 5.79
CA LEU A 415 19.91 -13.80 4.97
C LEU A 415 21.09 -12.88 4.68
N VAL A 416 21.26 -12.51 3.41
CA VAL A 416 22.32 -11.61 2.95
C VAL A 416 21.72 -10.22 2.77
N ASP A 417 22.04 -9.30 3.69
CA ASP A 417 21.53 -7.92 3.65
C ASP A 417 22.53 -7.02 2.91
N LEU A 418 22.10 -6.55 1.74
CA LEU A 418 22.91 -5.71 0.85
C LEU A 418 23.20 -4.34 1.49
N PHE A 419 22.20 -3.71 2.10
CA PHE A 419 22.34 -2.32 2.55
C PHE A 419 23.10 -2.20 3.88
N GLU A 420 22.79 -3.06 4.85
CA GLU A 420 23.48 -3.08 6.15
C GLU A 420 24.88 -3.68 6.04
N GLY A 421 25.10 -4.52 5.03
CA GLY A 421 26.37 -5.23 4.85
C GLY A 421 26.54 -6.37 5.84
N LEU A 422 25.45 -7.04 6.21
CA LEU A 422 25.41 -8.04 7.27
C LEU A 422 24.88 -9.38 6.77
N ILE A 423 25.36 -10.45 7.41
CA ILE A 423 24.74 -11.76 7.31
C ILE A 423 23.91 -12.00 8.57
N LYS A 424 22.61 -12.16 8.37
CA LYS A 424 21.63 -12.42 9.42
C LYS A 424 21.18 -13.88 9.35
N CYS A 425 20.45 -14.32 10.35
CA CYS A 425 19.82 -15.64 10.38
C CYS A 425 18.40 -15.56 10.92
N LEU A 426 17.55 -16.45 10.41
CA LEU A 426 16.19 -16.61 10.89
C LEU A 426 16.20 -17.21 12.31
N VAL A 427 15.35 -16.68 13.19
CA VAL A 427 15.18 -17.12 14.57
C VAL A 427 13.88 -17.90 14.69
N PRO A 428 13.91 -19.15 15.18
CA PRO A 428 12.71 -19.94 15.38
C PRO A 428 11.70 -19.27 16.33
N PRO A 429 10.38 -19.49 16.14
CA PRO A 429 9.32 -19.02 17.02
C PRO A 429 9.57 -19.33 18.50
N SER A 430 10.09 -20.52 18.80
CA SER A 430 10.38 -21.02 20.16
C SER A 430 11.53 -20.28 20.84
N GLU A 431 12.41 -19.63 20.08
CA GLU A 431 13.53 -18.84 20.58
C GLU A 431 13.20 -17.35 20.64
N ASN A 432 12.06 -16.93 20.09
CA ASN A 432 11.61 -15.54 20.02
C ASN A 432 10.81 -15.17 21.29
N ARG A 433 11.37 -14.30 22.14
CA ARG A 433 10.81 -13.91 23.46
C ARG A 433 9.80 -12.74 23.41
N LEU A 434 9.21 -12.45 22.24
CA LEU A 434 8.16 -11.43 22.14
C LEU A 434 6.86 -11.93 22.77
N ASP A 435 6.16 -11.05 23.50
CA ASP A 435 4.91 -11.38 24.19
C ASP A 435 3.82 -11.76 23.17
N ALA A 436 3.14 -12.87 23.44
CA ALA A 436 2.04 -13.35 22.63
C ALA A 436 0.77 -12.54 22.91
N PHE A 437 -0.05 -12.33 21.89
CA PHE A 437 -1.37 -11.75 22.05
C PHE A 437 -2.31 -12.72 22.79
N PRO A 438 -3.31 -12.21 23.53
CA PRO A 438 -4.41 -13.01 24.04
C PRO A 438 -5.04 -13.83 22.90
N LYS A 439 -5.31 -15.12 23.15
CA LYS A 439 -5.86 -15.99 22.10
C LYS A 439 -7.34 -15.73 21.91
N TYR A 440 -8.03 -15.38 22.99
CA TYR A 440 -9.47 -15.09 23.00
C TYR A 440 -9.76 -13.65 23.40
N LEU A 441 -10.89 -13.13 22.93
CA LEU A 441 -11.31 -11.75 23.20
C LEU A 441 -11.59 -11.55 24.69
N SER A 442 -12.14 -12.57 25.36
CA SER A 442 -12.35 -12.60 26.81
C SER A 442 -11.04 -12.45 27.63
N GLU A 443 -9.88 -12.77 27.06
CA GLU A 443 -8.58 -12.67 27.72
C GLU A 443 -7.94 -11.28 27.59
N THR A 444 -8.50 -10.40 26.74
CA THR A 444 -7.90 -9.09 26.44
C THR A 444 -8.03 -8.07 27.57
N GLY A 445 -9.02 -8.25 28.45
CA GLY A 445 -9.41 -7.25 29.44
C GLY A 445 -10.23 -6.08 28.90
N ALA A 446 -10.64 -6.11 27.62
CA ALA A 446 -11.47 -5.06 27.02
C ALA A 446 -12.98 -5.25 27.27
N PHE A 447 -13.38 -6.41 27.79
CA PHE A 447 -14.77 -6.76 28.07
C PHE A 447 -14.89 -7.23 29.52
N LEU A 448 -15.93 -6.79 30.21
CA LEU A 448 -16.34 -7.37 31.49
C LEU A 448 -17.00 -8.74 31.28
N ASP A 449 -17.72 -8.91 30.16
CA ASP A 449 -18.40 -10.14 29.77
C ASP A 449 -18.60 -10.19 28.25
N THR A 450 -17.93 -11.14 27.56
CA THR A 450 -18.06 -11.27 26.10
C THR A 450 -19.41 -11.84 25.63
N PRO A 451 -20.07 -12.81 26.32
CA PRO A 451 -21.40 -13.29 25.92
C PRO A 451 -22.46 -12.18 25.83
N SER A 452 -22.55 -11.32 26.85
CA SER A 452 -23.46 -10.16 26.83
C SER A 452 -22.94 -8.96 26.05
N PHE A 453 -21.70 -9.02 25.55
CA PHE A 453 -21.00 -7.90 24.91
C PHE A 453 -20.88 -6.67 25.81
N THR A 454 -20.60 -6.90 27.09
CA THR A 454 -20.38 -5.83 28.06
C THR A 454 -18.93 -5.36 27.99
N VAL A 455 -18.71 -4.22 27.33
CA VAL A 455 -17.39 -3.56 27.19
C VAL A 455 -16.93 -2.99 28.54
N ASP A 456 -15.62 -3.05 28.81
CA ASP A 456 -15.03 -2.45 30.02
C ASP A 456 -15.25 -0.92 30.04
N PRO A 457 -15.69 -0.32 31.16
CA PRO A 457 -15.94 1.12 31.26
C PRO A 457 -14.74 2.03 30.96
N SER A 458 -13.50 1.52 30.90
CA SER A 458 -12.34 2.27 30.43
C SER A 458 -12.41 2.60 28.93
N PHE A 459 -13.27 1.94 28.17
CA PHE A 459 -13.50 2.20 26.75
C PHE A 459 -14.63 3.19 26.55
N ILE A 460 -14.30 4.37 26.03
CA ILE A 460 -15.23 5.47 25.80
C ILE A 460 -15.78 5.36 24.38
N PRO A 461 -17.11 5.20 24.19
CA PRO A 461 -17.71 5.11 22.86
C PRO A 461 -17.62 6.44 22.12
N TYR A 462 -17.47 6.37 20.80
CA TYR A 462 -17.53 7.53 19.91
C TYR A 462 -18.18 7.19 18.57
N GLU A 463 -18.77 8.19 17.92
CA GLU A 463 -19.40 8.06 16.61
C GLU A 463 -18.72 8.95 15.56
N LEU A 464 -18.82 8.53 14.30
CA LEU A 464 -18.30 9.26 13.15
C LEU A 464 -19.45 9.86 12.34
N ASN A 465 -19.23 11.02 11.72
CA ASN A 465 -20.18 11.61 10.78
C ASN A 465 -20.38 10.72 9.53
N VAL A 466 -19.29 10.19 8.97
CA VAL A 466 -19.33 9.34 7.76
C VAL A 466 -18.43 8.12 8.01
N PRO A 467 -18.97 6.95 8.38
CA PRO A 467 -18.15 5.77 8.55
C PRO A 467 -17.58 5.32 7.19
N PHE A 468 -16.33 4.84 7.19
CA PHE A 468 -15.75 4.07 6.06
C PHE A 468 -16.74 2.99 5.58
N TRP A 469 -16.79 2.63 4.30
CA TRP A 469 -17.60 1.52 3.79
C TRP A 469 -17.02 0.17 4.23
N SER A 470 -17.85 -0.80 4.65
CA SER A 470 -17.35 -2.13 5.05
C SER A 470 -18.40 -3.20 4.78
N ASP A 471 -18.80 -3.33 3.52
CA ASP A 471 -19.64 -4.43 3.01
C ASP A 471 -20.92 -4.65 3.83
N HIS A 472 -21.68 -3.57 4.02
CA HIS A 472 -22.91 -3.51 4.83
C HIS A 472 -22.75 -3.75 6.35
N ALA A 473 -21.53 -3.97 6.86
CA ALA A 473 -21.34 -4.14 8.29
C ALA A 473 -21.56 -2.83 9.05
N THR A 474 -22.39 -2.92 10.10
CA THR A 474 -22.56 -1.85 11.08
C THR A 474 -21.39 -1.85 12.05
N LYS A 475 -20.96 -0.65 12.50
CA LYS A 475 -19.72 -0.51 13.27
C LYS A 475 -19.89 0.33 14.52
N SER A 476 -19.48 -0.26 15.64
CA SER A 476 -19.36 0.39 16.93
C SER A 476 -17.89 0.65 17.24
N ARG A 477 -17.59 1.77 17.92
CA ARG A 477 -16.20 2.21 18.16
C ARG A 477 -16.01 2.74 19.57
N TRP A 478 -14.82 2.50 20.10
CA TRP A 478 -14.39 2.97 21.41
C TRP A 478 -12.92 3.37 21.38
N VAL A 479 -12.55 4.24 22.31
CA VAL A 479 -11.15 4.60 22.60
C VAL A 479 -10.90 4.50 24.09
N SER A 480 -9.70 4.05 24.47
CA SER A 480 -9.27 3.88 25.85
C SER A 480 -7.85 4.41 26.05
N PHE A 481 -7.55 4.94 27.23
CA PHE A 481 -6.32 5.68 27.52
C PHE A 481 -5.52 5.06 28.68
N PRO A 482 -4.18 5.20 28.68
CA PRO A 482 -3.30 4.61 29.70
C PRO A 482 -3.47 5.21 31.10
N SER A 483 -3.96 6.45 31.20
CA SER A 483 -4.07 7.19 32.45
C SER A 483 -5.28 8.14 32.41
N ALA A 484 -5.83 8.48 33.57
CA ALA A 484 -6.90 9.47 33.68
C ALA A 484 -6.46 10.89 33.24
N ASP A 485 -5.16 11.20 33.36
CA ASP A 485 -4.58 12.51 33.01
C ASP A 485 -4.09 12.61 31.56
N SER A 486 -4.33 11.57 30.75
CA SER A 486 -3.91 11.49 29.34
C SER A 486 -4.35 12.72 28.54
N LYS A 487 -3.47 13.20 27.65
CA LYS A 487 -3.74 14.33 26.75
C LYS A 487 -3.68 13.91 25.29
N ILE A 488 -4.73 14.25 24.55
CA ILE A 488 -4.80 14.12 23.10
C ILE A 488 -4.26 15.41 22.48
N GLN A 489 -3.29 15.29 21.58
CA GLN A 489 -2.85 16.45 20.80
C GLN A 489 -3.88 16.80 19.74
N PHE A 490 -4.81 17.69 20.10
CA PHE A 490 -5.91 18.15 19.28
C PHE A 490 -5.43 19.02 18.13
N ARG A 491 -6.01 18.82 16.95
CA ARG A 491 -5.74 19.61 15.74
C ARG A 491 -7.03 19.83 14.97
N GLU A 492 -7.31 21.05 14.58
CA GLU A 492 -8.54 21.38 13.86
C GLU A 492 -8.54 20.91 12.41
N GLU A 493 -7.35 20.81 11.81
CA GLU A 493 -7.17 20.51 10.39
C GLU A 493 -6.31 19.26 10.15
N ASP A 494 -5.36 18.99 11.04
CA ASP A 494 -4.45 17.85 10.94
C ASP A 494 -4.96 16.61 11.72
N PRO A 495 -4.39 15.42 11.46
CA PRO A 495 -4.60 14.25 12.30
C PRO A 495 -4.21 14.51 13.76
N TRP A 496 -5.03 13.98 14.68
CA TRP A 496 -4.76 14.09 16.11
C TRP A 496 -3.63 13.13 16.51
N LYS A 497 -2.93 13.42 17.61
CA LYS A 497 -1.96 12.48 18.20
C LYS A 497 -2.40 12.04 19.59
N PHE A 498 -2.04 10.82 19.94
CA PHE A 498 -2.52 10.15 21.14
C PHE A 498 -1.35 9.78 22.06
N PRO A 499 -1.58 9.68 23.37
CA PRO A 499 -0.56 9.20 24.30
C PRO A 499 -0.26 7.71 24.05
N VAL A 500 0.99 7.32 24.22
CA VAL A 500 1.43 5.91 24.21
C VAL A 500 0.57 5.08 25.16
N GLY A 501 0.11 3.91 24.73
CA GLY A 501 -0.84 3.06 25.45
C GLY A 501 -2.30 3.32 25.12
N THR A 502 -2.60 4.28 24.23
CA THR A 502 -3.97 4.46 23.71
C THR A 502 -4.39 3.24 22.88
N VAL A 503 -5.63 2.79 23.11
CA VAL A 503 -6.22 1.64 22.40
C VAL A 503 -7.54 2.07 21.77
N PHE A 504 -7.65 1.90 20.45
CA PHE A 504 -8.93 2.00 19.74
C PHE A 504 -9.50 0.60 19.55
N MET A 505 -10.80 0.47 19.78
CA MET A 505 -11.55 -0.76 19.52
C MET A 505 -12.64 -0.46 18.50
N LYS A 506 -12.77 -1.35 17.53
CA LYS A 506 -13.81 -1.31 16.50
C LYS A 506 -14.49 -2.67 16.46
N HIS A 507 -15.81 -2.69 16.51
CA HIS A 507 -16.62 -3.90 16.38
C HIS A 507 -17.46 -3.85 15.12
N PHE A 508 -17.63 -4.98 14.45
CA PHE A 508 -18.39 -5.14 13.23
C PHE A 508 -19.48 -6.19 13.43
N ASP A 509 -20.70 -5.77 13.17
CA ASP A 509 -21.87 -6.62 13.10
C ASP A 509 -22.42 -6.64 11.68
N LEU A 510 -22.85 -7.82 11.21
CA LEU A 510 -23.39 -8.02 9.87
C LEU A 510 -24.80 -8.60 9.94
N GLU A 511 -25.74 -7.99 9.22
CA GLU A 511 -27.09 -8.52 9.02
C GLU A 511 -27.05 -9.67 8.00
N LEU A 512 -27.52 -10.85 8.41
CA LEU A 512 -27.57 -12.03 7.53
C LEU A 512 -28.75 -12.00 6.57
N GLU A 513 -29.78 -11.21 6.87
CA GLU A 513 -30.85 -10.84 5.94
C GLU A 513 -30.85 -9.32 5.79
N ARG A 514 -30.67 -8.84 4.56
CA ARG A 514 -30.49 -7.41 4.28
C ARG A 514 -31.72 -6.60 4.69
N GLY A 515 -31.49 -5.57 5.52
CA GLY A 515 -32.56 -4.72 6.02
C GLY A 515 -33.33 -5.33 7.19
N ASN A 516 -32.92 -6.49 7.71
CA ASN A 516 -33.51 -7.10 8.91
C ASN A 516 -32.50 -7.14 10.08
N PRO A 517 -32.53 -6.13 10.98
CA PRO A 517 -31.63 -6.03 12.12
C PRO A 517 -31.69 -7.21 13.09
N MET A 518 -32.79 -8.00 13.10
CA MET A 518 -32.93 -9.16 13.98
C MET A 518 -32.02 -10.33 13.59
N THR A 519 -31.50 -10.33 12.36
CA THR A 519 -30.60 -11.37 11.84
C THR A 519 -29.13 -11.06 12.04
N ARG A 520 -28.84 -9.93 12.71
CA ARG A 520 -27.49 -9.43 12.92
C ARG A 520 -26.64 -10.39 13.75
N LYS A 521 -25.42 -10.65 13.29
CA LYS A 521 -24.39 -11.39 14.04
C LYS A 521 -23.15 -10.54 14.27
N ARG A 522 -22.52 -10.74 15.42
CA ARG A 522 -21.16 -10.29 15.75
C ARG A 522 -20.20 -11.05 14.86
N LEU A 523 -19.39 -10.32 14.11
CA LEU A 523 -18.49 -10.91 13.13
C LEU A 523 -17.02 -10.70 13.54
N GLU A 524 -16.66 -9.46 13.85
CA GLU A 524 -15.27 -9.07 14.06
C GLU A 524 -15.12 -8.04 15.18
N THR A 525 -14.11 -8.21 16.04
CA THR A 525 -13.61 -7.14 16.92
C THR A 525 -12.14 -6.87 16.60
N ARG A 526 -11.81 -5.62 16.30
CA ARG A 526 -10.46 -5.18 15.96
C ARG A 526 -9.95 -4.17 16.97
N PHE A 527 -8.68 -4.29 17.33
CA PHE A 527 -7.98 -3.33 18.17
C PHE A 527 -6.86 -2.66 17.38
N LEU A 528 -6.62 -1.39 17.67
CA LEU A 528 -5.46 -0.62 17.23
C LEU A 528 -4.79 -0.01 18.46
N ILE A 529 -3.55 -0.40 18.75
CA ILE A 529 -2.83 -0.06 19.98
C ILE A 529 -1.62 0.79 19.64
N LEU A 530 -1.39 1.89 20.35
CA LEU A 530 -0.17 2.69 20.25
C LEU A 530 0.88 2.22 21.27
N ASN A 531 1.98 1.62 20.83
CA ASN A 531 2.99 1.04 21.73
C ASN A 531 4.04 2.06 22.22
N THR A 532 4.98 1.61 23.08
CA THR A 532 6.08 2.46 23.61
C THR A 532 7.07 2.94 22.55
N LEU A 533 7.14 2.29 21.40
CA LEU A 533 7.90 2.75 20.23
C LEU A 533 7.13 3.83 19.44
N ASN A 534 5.95 4.23 19.93
CA ASN A 534 5.04 5.19 19.32
C ASN A 534 4.52 4.70 17.96
N GLN A 535 4.47 3.39 17.75
CA GLN A 535 3.95 2.74 16.56
C GLN A 535 2.56 2.19 16.84
N PHE A 536 1.63 2.34 15.92
CA PHE A 536 0.38 1.61 16.01
C PHE A 536 0.62 0.13 15.69
N PHE A 537 -0.21 -0.74 16.26
CA PHE A 537 -0.36 -2.13 15.83
C PHE A 537 -1.81 -2.57 15.87
N GLY A 538 -2.20 -3.37 14.88
CA GLY A 538 -3.56 -3.88 14.75
C GLY A 538 -3.66 -5.37 15.09
N VAL A 539 -4.73 -5.77 15.77
CA VAL A 539 -5.13 -7.18 15.92
C VAL A 539 -6.62 -7.37 15.69
N THR A 540 -6.96 -8.49 15.08
CA THR A 540 -8.32 -8.85 14.68
C THR A 540 -8.75 -10.11 15.42
N TYR A 541 -9.96 -10.12 15.97
CA TYR A 541 -10.61 -11.29 16.56
C TYR A 541 -11.87 -11.60 15.79
N ARG A 542 -12.04 -12.87 15.40
CA ARG A 542 -13.23 -13.39 14.73
C ARG A 542 -14.18 -14.01 15.77
N TRP A 543 -15.42 -13.55 15.79
CA TRP A 543 -16.45 -14.12 16.66
C TRP A 543 -16.82 -15.54 16.23
N ASN A 544 -17.07 -16.40 17.22
CA ASN A 544 -17.51 -17.76 16.98
C ASN A 544 -19.02 -17.83 16.66
N GLU A 545 -19.49 -18.99 16.19
CA GLU A 545 -20.91 -19.19 15.86
C GLU A 545 -21.82 -19.15 17.10
N ALA A 546 -21.29 -19.46 18.29
CA ALA A 546 -22.02 -19.38 19.56
C ALA A 546 -22.25 -17.92 20.03
N GLN A 547 -21.54 -16.96 19.44
CA GLN A 547 -21.60 -15.53 19.74
C GLN A 547 -21.21 -15.20 21.19
N ASP A 548 -20.43 -16.06 21.84
CA ASP A 548 -20.04 -15.92 23.25
C ASP A 548 -18.59 -15.46 23.46
N ASP A 549 -17.72 -15.65 22.47
CA ASP A 549 -16.33 -15.18 22.46
C ASP A 549 -15.81 -15.04 21.01
N ALA A 550 -14.60 -14.50 20.87
CA ALA A 550 -13.91 -14.36 19.58
C ALA A 550 -12.46 -14.83 19.68
N GLN A 551 -11.96 -15.45 18.62
CA GLN A 551 -10.60 -15.98 18.54
C GLN A 551 -9.70 -15.06 17.72
N LEU A 552 -8.47 -14.87 18.17
CA LEU A 552 -7.44 -14.13 17.45
C LEU A 552 -7.22 -14.70 16.05
N VAL A 553 -7.27 -13.81 15.06
CA VAL A 553 -7.01 -14.13 13.65
C VAL A 553 -5.51 -14.34 13.41
N SER A 554 -5.19 -15.21 12.45
CA SER A 554 -3.82 -15.47 12.00
C SER A 554 -3.08 -14.17 11.64
N PRO A 555 -1.76 -14.07 11.86
CA PRO A 555 -0.97 -12.91 11.40
C PRO A 555 -1.16 -12.58 9.91
N ASN A 556 -1.44 -13.59 9.07
CA ASN A 556 -1.69 -13.46 7.63
C ASN A 556 -3.14 -13.11 7.26
N GLY A 557 -4.01 -12.88 8.24
CA GLY A 557 -5.43 -12.67 8.01
C GLY A 557 -6.17 -13.98 7.74
N MET A 558 -7.44 -13.87 7.36
CA MET A 558 -8.25 -15.00 6.92
C MET A 558 -9.46 -14.50 6.13
N GLU A 559 -9.98 -15.33 5.22
CA GLU A 559 -11.26 -15.10 4.55
C GLU A 559 -12.35 -15.99 5.14
N LEU A 560 -13.60 -15.52 5.05
CA LEU A 560 -14.79 -16.29 5.38
C LEU A 560 -15.90 -15.96 4.39
N ASP A 561 -16.47 -17.00 3.78
CA ASP A 561 -17.71 -16.86 3.00
C ASP A 561 -18.92 -16.91 3.94
N ILE A 562 -19.77 -15.89 3.86
CA ILE A 562 -20.96 -15.71 4.70
C ILE A 562 -22.18 -15.77 3.80
N SER A 563 -23.15 -16.62 4.14
CA SER A 563 -24.43 -16.66 3.44
C SER A 563 -25.32 -15.50 3.89
N ILE A 564 -25.71 -14.65 2.95
CA ILE A 564 -26.58 -13.48 3.14
C ILE A 564 -27.84 -13.66 2.31
N ARG A 565 -29.01 -13.37 2.88
CA ARG A 565 -30.29 -13.32 2.20
C ARG A 565 -30.61 -11.88 1.76
N GLU A 566 -30.87 -11.68 0.49
CA GLU A 566 -31.21 -10.39 -0.12
C GLU A 566 -32.22 -10.62 -1.26
N ASP A 567 -33.32 -9.87 -1.29
CA ASP A 567 -34.41 -10.05 -2.28
C ASP A 567 -34.89 -11.50 -2.44
N ASP A 568 -35.07 -12.19 -1.32
CA ASP A 568 -35.44 -13.61 -1.22
C ASP A 568 -34.43 -14.63 -1.78
N LEU A 569 -33.23 -14.19 -2.16
CA LEU A 569 -32.14 -15.01 -2.67
C LEU A 569 -31.01 -15.12 -1.64
N ASP A 570 -30.47 -16.32 -1.48
CA ASP A 570 -29.26 -16.53 -0.68
C ASP A 570 -28.03 -16.37 -1.57
N ARG A 571 -27.12 -15.46 -1.17
CA ARG A 571 -25.84 -15.22 -1.84
C ARG A 571 -24.68 -15.42 -0.88
N SER A 572 -23.52 -15.76 -1.41
CA SER A 572 -22.27 -15.78 -0.63
C SER A 572 -21.64 -14.40 -0.69
N GLN A 573 -21.41 -13.78 0.48
CA GLN A 573 -20.58 -12.60 0.64
C GLN A 573 -19.26 -13.02 1.27
N LYS A 574 -18.15 -12.67 0.63
CA LYS A 574 -16.82 -12.86 1.20
C LYS A 574 -16.53 -11.77 2.24
N TRP A 575 -16.04 -12.18 3.41
CA TRP A 575 -15.52 -11.29 4.44
C TRP A 575 -14.02 -11.54 4.67
N HIS A 576 -13.21 -10.50 4.54
CA HIS A 576 -11.78 -10.55 4.81
C HIS A 576 -11.47 -10.01 6.21
N PHE A 577 -10.95 -10.87 7.08
CA PHE A 577 -10.40 -10.49 8.38
C PHE A 577 -8.93 -10.13 8.19
N PRO A 578 -8.52 -8.88 8.44
CA PRO A 578 -7.19 -8.49 8.08
C PRO A 578 -6.15 -9.08 9.01
N GLY A 579 -5.02 -9.42 8.41
CA GLY A 579 -3.80 -9.78 9.09
C GLY A 579 -3.18 -8.59 9.82
N ARG A 580 -2.14 -8.88 10.61
CA ARG A 580 -1.44 -7.87 11.40
C ARG A 580 -0.74 -6.86 10.50
N HIS A 581 -0.17 -7.34 9.40
CA HIS A 581 0.50 -6.47 8.43
C HIS A 581 -0.48 -5.54 7.71
N GLU A 582 -1.60 -6.07 7.24
CA GLU A 582 -2.57 -5.30 6.45
C GLU A 582 -3.13 -4.11 7.23
N CYS A 583 -3.28 -4.25 8.55
CA CYS A 583 -3.59 -3.11 9.42
C CYS A 583 -2.52 -2.00 9.29
N MET A 584 -1.25 -2.38 9.17
CA MET A 584 -0.15 -1.43 9.15
C MET A 584 0.08 -0.76 7.81
N ALA A 585 -0.39 -1.36 6.71
CA ALA A 585 -0.36 -0.73 5.39
C ALA A 585 -0.97 0.68 5.44
N CYS A 586 -2.03 0.88 6.24
CA CYS A 586 -2.68 2.18 6.41
C CYS A 586 -2.28 2.92 7.69
N HIS A 587 -2.01 2.22 8.81
CA HIS A 587 -1.88 2.88 10.12
C HIS A 587 -0.47 3.43 10.46
N ASN A 588 0.59 2.94 9.80
CA ASN A 588 1.98 3.41 10.07
C ASN A 588 2.68 4.07 8.85
N GLY A 589 2.00 4.20 7.70
CA GLY A 589 2.51 4.91 6.53
C GLY A 589 3.58 4.14 5.74
N GLY A 590 3.13 3.27 4.83
CA GLY A 590 3.95 2.71 3.75
C GLY A 590 4.96 1.61 4.12
N PRO A 591 5.60 0.98 3.11
CA PRO A 591 6.39 -0.24 3.26
C PRO A 591 7.69 -0.08 4.06
N ASN A 592 8.12 1.13 4.40
CA ASN A 592 9.36 1.38 5.14
C ASN A 592 9.06 1.81 6.59
N PHE A 593 8.88 0.83 7.48
CA PHE A 593 8.73 1.04 8.93
C PHE A 593 9.91 1.78 9.58
N LEU A 594 11.03 1.94 8.85
CA LEU A 594 12.28 2.55 9.29
C LEU A 594 12.43 4.04 8.94
N ALA A 595 11.54 4.61 8.12
CA ALA A 595 11.53 6.05 7.86
C ALA A 595 10.23 6.65 8.42
N PRO A 596 10.28 7.52 9.45
CA PRO A 596 9.13 8.32 9.84
C PRO A 596 8.90 9.38 8.75
N THR A 597 8.39 8.97 7.59
CA THR A 597 8.01 9.88 6.54
C THR A 597 6.75 10.61 7.02
N ARG A 598 6.94 11.77 7.65
CA ARG A 598 6.04 12.94 7.86
C ARG A 598 4.54 12.77 8.16
N PHE A 599 3.95 11.58 8.18
CA PHE A 599 2.51 11.35 8.24
C PHE A 599 2.12 10.98 9.66
N GLY A 600 1.17 11.72 10.23
CA GLY A 600 0.76 11.54 11.60
C GLY A 600 0.07 10.19 11.78
N ARG A 601 0.82 9.19 12.28
CA ARG A 601 0.39 8.06 13.15
C ARG A 601 -1.14 7.99 13.30
N TYR A 602 -1.85 7.31 12.40
CA TYR A 602 -3.30 7.51 12.29
C TYR A 602 -4.11 6.54 13.14
N ALA A 603 -5.01 7.08 13.96
CA ALA A 603 -6.29 6.46 14.26
C ALA A 603 -7.29 6.89 13.18
N LEU A 604 -7.38 6.11 12.09
CA LEU A 604 -8.18 6.46 10.91
C LEU A 604 -9.64 6.77 11.29
N GLY A 605 -10.15 7.91 10.84
CA GLY A 605 -11.49 8.41 11.15
C GLY A 605 -11.63 9.11 12.51
N PHE A 606 -10.61 9.10 13.38
CA PHE A 606 -10.60 9.88 14.63
C PHE A 606 -9.98 11.26 14.38
N ASN A 607 -10.73 12.15 13.75
CA ASN A 607 -10.29 13.50 13.42
C ASN A 607 -11.43 14.51 13.61
N THR A 608 -11.10 15.80 13.53
CA THR A 608 -12.05 16.90 13.77
C THR A 608 -13.29 16.84 12.88
N ALA A 609 -13.13 16.62 11.58
CA ALA A 609 -14.27 16.62 10.64
C ALA A 609 -15.25 15.46 10.89
N GLN A 610 -14.74 14.32 11.38
CA GLN A 610 -15.55 13.17 11.72
C GLN A 610 -16.19 13.26 13.11
N LEU A 611 -15.49 13.83 14.08
CA LEU A 611 -15.93 13.90 15.48
C LEU A 611 -16.71 15.16 15.83
N ASN A 612 -16.76 16.17 14.95
CA ASN A 612 -17.67 17.30 15.07
C ASN A 612 -19.11 16.83 14.79
N ARG A 613 -19.67 16.13 15.77
CA ARG A 613 -20.93 15.40 15.70
C ARG A 613 -21.63 15.48 17.05
N GLU A 614 -22.91 15.80 17.00
CA GLU A 614 -23.83 15.68 18.13
C GLU A 614 -24.21 14.21 18.32
N ILE A 615 -24.10 13.71 19.56
CA ILE A 615 -24.60 12.40 19.98
C ILE A 615 -25.71 12.60 21.00
N GLY A 616 -26.76 11.77 20.94
CA GLY A 616 -27.94 11.84 21.80
C GLY A 616 -29.12 12.53 21.12
N SER A 617 -30.24 12.70 21.85
CA SER A 617 -31.48 13.28 21.32
C SER A 617 -32.04 14.36 22.24
N GLY A 618 -32.58 15.44 21.65
CA GLY A 618 -33.20 16.55 22.39
C GLY A 618 -32.20 17.30 23.28
N GLU A 619 -32.65 17.78 24.45
CA GLU A 619 -31.83 18.54 25.42
C GLU A 619 -30.66 17.73 26.04
N SER A 620 -30.63 16.42 25.82
CA SER A 620 -29.55 15.53 26.29
C SER A 620 -28.40 15.36 25.29
N GLY A 621 -28.53 15.91 24.09
CA GLY A 621 -27.50 15.84 23.05
C GLY A 621 -26.25 16.65 23.41
N PHE A 622 -25.08 16.18 22.96
CA PHE A 622 -23.82 16.89 23.14
C PHE A 622 -22.86 16.65 21.98
N ASN A 623 -22.02 17.64 21.69
CA ASN A 623 -20.92 17.51 20.75
C ASN A 623 -19.77 16.73 21.38
N GLN A 624 -19.24 15.73 20.69
CA GLN A 624 -18.16 14.90 21.22
C GLN A 624 -16.87 15.68 21.48
N ILE A 625 -16.48 16.61 20.60
CA ILE A 625 -15.27 17.41 20.77
C ILE A 625 -15.42 18.37 21.95
N GLU A 626 -16.59 18.99 22.12
CA GLU A 626 -16.85 19.82 23.29
C GLU A 626 -16.84 19.00 24.59
N ALA A 627 -17.41 17.80 24.58
CA ALA A 627 -17.37 16.91 25.73
C ALA A 627 -15.93 16.52 26.10
N MET A 628 -15.08 16.19 25.11
CA MET A 628 -13.64 15.97 25.32
C MET A 628 -12.94 17.22 25.88
N ASN A 629 -13.28 18.40 25.37
CA ASN A 629 -12.70 19.66 25.84
C ASN A 629 -13.09 19.94 27.31
N ARG A 630 -14.37 19.72 27.68
CA ARG A 630 -14.86 19.85 29.06
C ARG A 630 -14.23 18.83 30.01
N ALA A 631 -13.93 17.63 29.51
CA ALA A 631 -13.18 16.61 30.24
C ALA A 631 -11.69 16.96 30.44
N GLY A 632 -11.20 18.01 29.76
CA GLY A 632 -9.82 18.45 29.84
C GLY A 632 -8.82 17.53 29.14
N ILE A 633 -9.26 16.64 28.24
CA ILE A 633 -8.38 15.67 27.57
C ILE A 633 -7.68 16.28 26.34
N LEU A 634 -8.15 17.41 25.80
CA LEU A 634 -7.59 18.03 24.60
C LEU A 634 -6.42 18.97 24.93
N GLU A 635 -5.35 18.89 24.13
CA GLU A 635 -4.18 19.76 24.19
C GLU A 635 -3.74 20.21 22.77
N PRO A 636 -3.74 21.51 22.43
CA PRO A 636 -4.34 22.58 23.21
C PRO A 636 -5.86 22.39 23.36
N PRO A 637 -6.50 23.02 24.37
CA PRO A 637 -7.95 23.02 24.49
C PRO A 637 -8.58 23.71 23.27
N LEU A 638 -9.84 23.39 22.99
CA LEU A 638 -10.61 24.04 21.92
C LEU A 638 -10.74 25.54 22.20
N THR A 639 -10.18 26.37 21.32
CA THR A 639 -10.28 27.83 21.41
C THR A 639 -11.36 28.33 20.46
N GLY A 640 -12.53 28.72 20.96
CA GLY A 640 -13.65 29.22 20.15
C GLY A 640 -14.73 28.17 19.85
N PRO A 641 -15.78 28.54 19.11
CA PRO A 641 -16.99 27.73 19.01
C PRO A 641 -16.84 26.51 18.09
N ILE A 642 -17.58 25.44 18.39
CA ILE A 642 -17.55 24.20 17.61
C ILE A 642 -18.08 24.39 16.18
N THR A 643 -18.99 25.34 15.97
CA THR A 643 -19.62 25.65 14.67
C THR A 643 -18.63 26.13 13.60
N ARG A 644 -17.42 26.54 13.99
CA ARG A 644 -16.34 26.92 13.06
C ARG A 644 -15.52 25.73 12.56
N LEU A 645 -15.58 24.59 13.24
CA LEU A 645 -14.79 23.42 12.89
C LEU A 645 -15.41 22.70 11.68
N PRO A 646 -14.59 22.07 10.82
CA PRO A 646 -15.11 21.28 9.71
C PRO A 646 -15.99 20.13 10.21
N LYS A 647 -16.92 19.70 9.35
CA LYS A 647 -17.82 18.58 9.62
C LYS A 647 -18.09 17.82 8.33
N LEU A 648 -17.87 16.51 8.32
CA LEU A 648 -18.31 15.66 7.20
C LEU A 648 -19.83 15.47 7.26
N VAL A 649 -20.45 15.20 6.11
CA VAL A 649 -21.89 14.88 6.02
C VAL A 649 -22.12 13.58 5.27
N SER A 650 -23.17 12.86 5.66
CA SER A 650 -23.60 11.64 5.00
C SER A 650 -24.18 11.90 3.61
N ALA A 651 -24.21 10.86 2.77
CA ALA A 651 -24.69 10.93 1.40
C ALA A 651 -26.19 11.30 1.27
N ASP A 652 -26.97 10.99 2.30
CA ASP A 652 -28.41 11.25 2.41
C ASP A 652 -28.76 12.62 3.01
N ASN A 653 -27.77 13.41 3.44
CA ASN A 653 -28.02 14.77 3.95
C ASN A 653 -28.30 15.75 2.81
N GLU A 654 -29.56 15.85 2.40
CA GLU A 654 -30.00 16.71 1.29
C GLU A 654 -29.92 18.21 1.55
N ALA A 655 -29.72 18.64 2.81
CA ALA A 655 -29.44 20.03 3.10
C ALA A 655 -28.05 20.45 2.57
N ALA A 656 -27.13 19.49 2.41
CA ALA A 656 -25.78 19.70 1.92
C ALA A 656 -25.69 19.54 0.40
N SER A 657 -24.87 20.39 -0.23
CA SER A 657 -24.64 20.31 -1.66
C SER A 657 -24.08 18.94 -2.08
N LEU A 658 -24.33 18.57 -3.34
CA LEU A 658 -23.92 17.28 -3.86
C LEU A 658 -22.39 17.12 -3.85
N GLY A 659 -21.65 18.15 -4.28
CA GLY A 659 -20.19 18.17 -4.16
C GLY A 659 -19.68 18.01 -2.72
N TYR A 660 -20.36 18.59 -1.73
CA TYR A 660 -19.95 18.49 -0.32
C TYR A 660 -20.13 17.07 0.23
N ARG A 661 -21.23 16.40 -0.15
CA ARG A 661 -21.47 14.98 0.18
C ARG A 661 -20.45 14.06 -0.49
N VAL A 662 -20.13 14.28 -1.76
CA VAL A 662 -19.07 13.52 -2.45
C VAL A 662 -17.72 13.71 -1.77
N ARG A 663 -17.33 14.95 -1.47
CA ARG A 663 -16.07 15.23 -0.76
C ARG A 663 -16.02 14.59 0.62
N SER A 664 -17.15 14.53 1.32
CA SER A 664 -17.26 13.84 2.62
C SER A 664 -17.08 12.32 2.48
N TYR A 665 -17.69 11.71 1.46
CA TYR A 665 -17.50 10.30 1.14
C TYR A 665 -16.03 9.98 0.80
N LEU A 666 -15.42 10.77 -0.09
CA LEU A 666 -14.01 10.57 -0.50
C LEU A 666 -13.05 10.79 0.68
N ALA A 667 -13.31 11.76 1.55
CA ALA A 667 -12.51 11.97 2.76
C ALA A 667 -12.57 10.75 3.69
N ALA A 668 -13.77 10.19 3.89
CA ALA A 668 -13.95 9.03 4.77
C ALA A 668 -13.39 7.71 4.19
N ASN A 669 -13.36 7.57 2.85
CA ASN A 669 -13.07 6.31 2.17
C ASN A 669 -11.75 6.26 1.39
N CYS A 670 -11.18 7.41 1.03
CA CYS A 670 -10.04 7.49 0.13
C CYS A 670 -8.87 8.32 0.69
N GLU A 671 -9.09 9.22 1.65
CA GLU A 671 -8.07 10.14 2.18
C GLU A 671 -6.84 9.42 2.73
N ALA A 672 -7.03 8.32 3.48
CA ALA A 672 -5.95 7.52 4.03
C ALA A 672 -4.95 7.02 2.96
N CYS A 673 -5.43 6.82 1.73
CA CYS A 673 -4.60 6.42 0.59
C CYS A 673 -4.21 7.61 -0.31
N HIS A 674 -4.96 8.73 -0.28
CA HIS A 674 -4.88 9.83 -1.24
C HIS A 674 -4.75 11.21 -0.56
N GLU A 675 -3.71 11.44 0.24
CA GLU A 675 -3.44 12.75 0.88
C GLU A 675 -2.48 13.67 0.06
N GLY A 676 -2.31 13.42 -1.25
CA GLY A 676 -1.40 14.19 -2.11
C GLY A 676 0.05 13.65 -2.13
N LYS A 677 1.07 14.51 -1.91
CA LYS A 677 2.54 14.21 -2.08
C LYS A 677 3.10 13.13 -1.12
N ALA A 678 2.22 12.43 -0.43
CA ALA A 678 2.42 11.67 0.80
C ALA A 678 1.81 10.26 0.75
N SER A 679 1.17 9.93 -0.38
CA SER A 679 0.28 8.80 -0.53
C SER A 679 1.01 7.45 -0.65
N VAL A 680 0.48 6.40 0.01
CA VAL A 680 0.86 4.99 -0.21
C VAL A 680 0.59 4.53 -1.65
N ALA A 681 -0.39 5.13 -2.31
CA ALA A 681 -0.74 4.87 -3.70
C ALA A 681 0.15 5.62 -4.71
N ARG A 682 1.20 6.36 -4.27
CA ARG A 682 2.17 7.11 -5.10
C ARG A 682 1.56 7.84 -6.33
N LEU A 683 0.38 8.46 -6.21
CA LEU A 683 -0.35 9.00 -7.39
C LEU A 683 -1.12 10.31 -7.18
N SER A 684 -1.64 10.83 -8.30
CA SER A 684 -1.81 12.22 -8.78
C SER A 684 -2.90 13.12 -8.17
N TRP A 685 -3.60 12.72 -7.10
CA TRP A 685 -4.76 13.46 -6.57
C TRP A 685 -4.88 13.42 -5.03
N ASN A 686 -5.68 14.33 -4.48
CA ASN A 686 -5.82 14.56 -3.04
C ASN A 686 -7.30 14.55 -2.60
N ALA A 687 -7.66 13.61 -1.74
CA ALA A 687 -8.99 13.42 -1.16
C ALA A 687 -9.20 14.19 0.15
N THR A 688 -8.18 14.90 0.66
CA THR A 688 -8.28 15.70 1.89
C THR A 688 -9.52 16.59 1.86
N PHE A 689 -10.37 16.50 2.87
CA PHE A 689 -11.68 17.19 2.86
C PHE A 689 -11.58 18.71 2.60
N LYS A 690 -10.61 19.39 3.21
CA LYS A 690 -10.41 20.84 3.08
C LYS A 690 -9.60 21.28 1.85
N ALA A 691 -9.10 20.35 1.03
CA ALA A 691 -8.31 20.70 -0.15
C ALA A 691 -9.17 21.49 -1.17
N THR A 692 -8.60 22.54 -1.76
CA THR A 692 -9.28 23.30 -2.82
C THR A 692 -9.49 22.44 -4.06
N SER A 693 -10.42 22.82 -4.94
CA SER A 693 -10.66 22.11 -6.21
C SER A 693 -9.38 21.90 -7.03
N GLU A 694 -8.47 22.89 -7.04
CA GLU A 694 -7.16 22.79 -7.69
C GLU A 694 -6.22 21.81 -6.98
N GLN A 695 -6.16 21.85 -5.64
CA GLN A 695 -5.31 20.97 -4.84
C GLN A 695 -5.73 19.51 -4.94
N THR A 696 -7.03 19.23 -5.11
CA THR A 696 -7.51 17.86 -5.24
C THR A 696 -7.06 17.19 -6.52
N LYS A 697 -6.91 17.94 -7.62
CA LYS A 697 -6.68 17.40 -8.96
C LYS A 697 -7.70 16.32 -9.35
N LEU A 698 -8.93 16.40 -8.83
CA LEU A 698 -9.99 15.43 -9.09
C LEU A 698 -10.60 15.59 -10.50
N ILE A 699 -10.98 16.82 -10.85
CA ILE A 699 -11.85 17.10 -11.99
C ILE A 699 -11.01 17.48 -13.22
N GLY A 700 -11.17 16.73 -14.32
CA GLY A 700 -10.54 17.00 -15.61
C GLY A 700 -9.05 16.63 -15.71
N HIS A 701 -8.44 16.11 -14.64
CA HIS A 701 -7.06 15.66 -14.67
C HIS A 701 -6.91 14.27 -15.30
N PRO A 702 -5.81 13.99 -16.03
CA PRO A 702 -5.53 12.65 -16.55
C PRO A 702 -5.43 11.61 -15.43
N ALA A 703 -6.01 10.44 -15.63
CA ALA A 703 -5.75 9.27 -14.80
C ALA A 703 -4.41 8.60 -15.20
N TYR A 704 -3.67 8.07 -14.22
CA TYR A 704 -2.38 7.42 -14.45
C TYR A 704 -2.52 6.03 -15.12
N ASN A 705 -3.48 5.21 -14.67
CA ASN A 705 -3.98 4.04 -15.39
C ASN A 705 -5.41 4.37 -15.85
N LYS A 706 -5.59 4.46 -17.17
CA LYS A 706 -6.84 4.93 -17.80
C LYS A 706 -7.88 3.82 -18.02
N MET A 707 -7.66 2.63 -17.44
CA MET A 707 -8.49 1.44 -17.69
C MET A 707 -8.61 1.19 -19.21
N SER A 708 -9.76 0.76 -19.70
CA SER A 708 -10.02 0.54 -21.13
C SER A 708 -10.18 1.81 -21.99
N THR A 709 -9.90 3.00 -21.46
CA THR A 709 -10.16 4.28 -22.16
C THR A 709 -8.87 5.02 -22.51
N THR A 710 -8.72 5.48 -23.76
CA THR A 710 -7.53 6.26 -24.19
C THR A 710 -7.56 7.71 -23.68
N GLU A 711 -8.74 8.25 -23.37
CA GLU A 711 -9.00 9.63 -22.91
C GLU A 711 -9.37 9.76 -21.42
N GLY A 712 -9.31 8.68 -20.63
CA GLY A 712 -9.83 8.64 -19.25
C GLY A 712 -9.31 9.76 -18.34
N ARG A 713 -10.24 10.49 -17.72
CA ARG A 713 -9.98 11.47 -16.66
C ARG A 713 -10.27 10.85 -15.31
N LEU A 714 -9.67 11.36 -14.24
CA LEU A 714 -9.96 10.86 -12.89
C LEU A 714 -11.45 11.03 -12.56
N ILE A 715 -11.96 12.25 -12.74
CA ILE A 715 -13.38 12.56 -12.91
C ILE A 715 -13.51 13.43 -14.17
N ASP A 716 -14.32 12.98 -15.12
CA ASP A 716 -14.72 13.80 -16.26
C ASP A 716 -15.88 14.72 -15.85
N ARG A 717 -15.93 15.92 -16.43
CA ARG A 717 -16.91 16.95 -16.05
C ARG A 717 -18.34 16.57 -16.48
N TRP A 718 -18.49 15.70 -17.47
CA TRP A 718 -19.77 15.46 -18.16
C TRP A 718 -20.11 14.00 -18.38
N ASP A 719 -19.09 13.16 -18.44
CA ASP A 719 -19.24 11.79 -18.90
C ASP A 719 -18.81 10.79 -17.82
N PRO A 720 -19.78 10.15 -17.12
CA PRO A 720 -19.48 9.07 -16.19
C PRO A 720 -18.66 7.94 -16.82
N THR A 721 -18.80 7.69 -18.13
CA THR A 721 -18.07 6.63 -18.83
C THR A 721 -16.60 6.95 -19.05
N LYS A 722 -16.21 8.23 -19.01
CA LYS A 722 -14.81 8.68 -19.07
C LYS A 722 -14.17 8.92 -17.70
N SER A 723 -14.93 8.70 -16.62
CA SER A 723 -14.52 8.96 -15.23
C SER A 723 -13.93 7.71 -14.59
N VAL A 724 -12.61 7.63 -14.53
CA VAL A 724 -11.87 6.46 -14.03
C VAL A 724 -12.17 6.16 -12.56
N LEU A 725 -12.32 7.16 -11.70
CA LEU A 725 -12.67 6.91 -10.29
C LEU A 725 -14.01 6.16 -10.17
N LEU A 726 -15.02 6.57 -10.95
CA LEU A 726 -16.32 5.91 -10.96
C LEU A 726 -16.20 4.47 -11.48
N GLN A 727 -15.44 4.26 -12.55
CA GLN A 727 -15.17 2.91 -13.05
C GLN A 727 -14.56 2.04 -11.94
N ARG A 728 -13.54 2.51 -11.23
CA ARG A 728 -12.89 1.76 -10.15
C ARG A 728 -13.82 1.46 -8.97
N LEU A 729 -14.74 2.36 -8.63
CA LEU A 729 -15.75 2.09 -7.60
C LEU A 729 -16.77 1.02 -8.06
N SER A 730 -17.02 0.93 -9.38
CA SER A 730 -17.98 -0.01 -9.98
C SER A 730 -17.38 -1.35 -10.42
N HIS A 731 -16.08 -1.59 -10.21
CA HIS A 731 -15.42 -2.84 -10.59
C HIS A 731 -14.98 -3.63 -9.35
N SER A 732 -15.02 -4.95 -9.46
CA SER A 732 -14.35 -5.87 -8.53
C SER A 732 -12.95 -6.25 -9.07
N GLY A 733 -12.13 -6.85 -8.22
CA GLY A 733 -10.75 -7.21 -8.57
C GLY A 733 -9.74 -6.12 -8.22
N ILE A 734 -8.50 -6.25 -8.71
CA ILE A 734 -7.38 -5.43 -8.22
C ILE A 734 -7.45 -3.94 -8.58
N GLU A 735 -8.13 -3.59 -9.67
CA GLU A 735 -8.29 -2.19 -10.08
C GLU A 735 -9.38 -1.45 -9.27
N ARG A 736 -10.08 -2.15 -8.36
CA ARG A 736 -11.15 -1.58 -7.53
C ARG A 736 -10.65 -0.50 -6.59
N MET A 737 -11.54 0.40 -6.19
CA MET A 737 -11.30 1.33 -5.09
C MET A 737 -12.42 1.29 -4.04
N PRO A 738 -12.10 1.24 -2.73
CA PRO A 738 -10.78 0.96 -2.17
C PRO A 738 -10.34 -0.51 -2.43
N PRO A 739 -9.03 -0.79 -2.58
CA PRO A 739 -8.53 -2.15 -2.80
C PRO A 739 -8.48 -2.99 -1.52
N ILE A 740 -8.56 -2.35 -0.35
CA ILE A 740 -8.48 -3.00 0.98
C ILE A 740 -9.70 -2.64 1.84
N GLY A 741 -10.13 -3.59 2.68
CA GLY A 741 -11.14 -3.38 3.70
C GLY A 741 -12.60 -3.49 3.24
N SER A 742 -12.82 -3.88 1.98
CA SER A 742 -14.13 -4.14 1.39
C SER A 742 -14.00 -5.12 0.21
N SER A 743 -14.95 -6.04 0.10
CA SER A 743 -15.10 -7.00 -1.00
C SER A 743 -16.36 -6.76 -1.84
N GLU A 744 -17.32 -5.98 -1.35
CA GLU A 744 -18.58 -5.67 -2.05
C GLU A 744 -18.54 -4.30 -2.73
N ILE A 745 -19.42 -4.08 -3.71
CA ILE A 745 -19.56 -2.79 -4.39
C ILE A 745 -20.45 -1.86 -3.54
N ASP A 746 -20.04 -0.60 -3.36
CA ASP A 746 -20.86 0.44 -2.72
C ASP A 746 -21.73 1.14 -3.78
N GLU A 747 -22.93 0.60 -4.02
CA GLU A 747 -23.87 1.16 -5.00
C GLU A 747 -24.31 2.58 -4.65
N SER A 748 -24.42 2.89 -3.35
CA SER A 748 -24.84 4.20 -2.88
C SER A 748 -23.79 5.28 -3.20
N ALA A 749 -22.51 4.94 -3.08
CA ALA A 749 -21.41 5.81 -3.44
C ALA A 749 -21.31 6.02 -4.96
N ILE A 750 -21.54 4.96 -5.74
CA ILE A 750 -21.58 5.02 -7.20
C ILE A 750 -22.68 5.99 -7.65
N ASP A 751 -23.90 5.86 -7.10
CA ASP A 751 -25.00 6.76 -7.43
C ASP A 751 -24.68 8.21 -7.04
N LEU A 752 -24.15 8.43 -5.83
CA LEU A 752 -23.78 9.76 -5.34
C LEU A 752 -22.78 10.46 -6.29
N ILE A 753 -21.72 9.77 -6.69
CA ILE A 753 -20.69 10.33 -7.58
C ILE A 753 -21.21 10.48 -9.00
N LYS A 754 -22.04 9.55 -9.48
CA LYS A 754 -22.67 9.65 -10.81
C LYS A 754 -23.59 10.86 -10.90
N ARG A 755 -24.44 11.10 -9.89
CA ARG A 755 -25.27 12.31 -9.82
C ARG A 755 -24.42 13.57 -9.76
N TRP A 756 -23.32 13.56 -8.99
CA TRP A 756 -22.41 14.70 -8.94
C TRP A 756 -21.86 15.08 -10.32
N ILE A 757 -21.44 14.09 -11.12
CA ILE A 757 -20.97 14.30 -12.49
C ILE A 757 -22.10 14.84 -13.39
N LEU A 758 -23.30 14.27 -13.30
CA LEU A 758 -24.40 14.58 -14.23
C LEU A 758 -25.19 15.85 -13.87
N GLU A 759 -25.19 16.27 -12.62
CA GLU A 759 -26.05 17.35 -12.10
C GLU A 759 -25.24 18.56 -11.64
N ASP A 760 -24.20 18.35 -10.83
CA ASP A 760 -23.52 19.43 -10.13
C ASP A 760 -22.32 19.98 -10.91
N LEU A 761 -21.55 19.09 -11.55
CA LEU A 761 -20.42 19.50 -12.38
C LEU A 761 -20.84 20.29 -13.64
N LYS A 762 -22.16 20.37 -13.94
CA LYS A 762 -22.80 21.26 -14.95
C LYS A 762 -22.60 22.73 -14.68
N LYS A 763 -22.37 23.08 -13.43
CA LYS A 763 -22.09 24.45 -13.03
C LYS A 763 -20.60 24.74 -13.14
N PRO A 764 -20.21 25.98 -13.47
CA PRO A 764 -18.81 26.39 -13.43
C PRO A 764 -18.13 26.11 -12.09
N GLN A 765 -17.00 25.42 -12.14
CA GLN A 765 -16.17 25.11 -10.97
C GLN A 765 -14.87 25.95 -10.91
N SER A 766 -14.66 26.81 -11.90
CA SER A 766 -13.52 27.73 -11.99
C SER A 766 -13.95 29.06 -12.61
N TYR A 767 -13.15 30.10 -12.39
CA TYR A 767 -13.35 31.40 -13.04
C TYR A 767 -13.45 31.26 -14.56
N GLU A 768 -12.51 30.53 -15.18
CA GLU A 768 -12.51 30.30 -16.62
C GLU A 768 -13.78 29.59 -17.11
N GLY A 769 -14.30 28.63 -16.33
CA GLY A 769 -15.56 27.96 -16.66
C GLY A 769 -16.76 28.90 -16.55
N TRP A 770 -16.75 29.84 -15.61
CA TRP A 770 -17.81 30.84 -15.42
C TRP A 770 -17.74 31.88 -16.53
N ALA A 771 -16.55 32.38 -16.86
CA ALA A 771 -16.36 33.36 -17.92
C ALA A 771 -16.89 32.85 -19.27
N ARG A 772 -16.65 31.59 -19.61
CA ARG A 772 -17.16 30.96 -20.84
C ARG A 772 -18.69 30.83 -20.93
N LEU A 773 -19.43 31.04 -19.84
CA LEU A 773 -20.89 31.08 -19.89
C LEU A 773 -21.42 32.40 -20.46
N TYR A 774 -20.70 33.49 -20.22
CA TYR A 774 -21.16 34.85 -20.51
C TYR A 774 -20.37 35.52 -21.63
N PHE A 775 -19.11 35.12 -21.81
CA PHE A 775 -18.16 35.68 -22.76
C PHE A 775 -17.83 34.67 -23.86
N ALA A 776 -17.63 35.18 -25.09
CA ALA A 776 -17.31 34.32 -26.24
C ALA A 776 -15.86 33.79 -26.17
N ASP A 777 -14.96 34.59 -25.59
CA ASP A 777 -13.56 34.25 -25.32
C ASP A 777 -13.17 34.74 -23.93
N SER A 778 -12.58 33.87 -23.10
CA SER A 778 -12.11 34.25 -21.76
C SER A 778 -10.90 35.20 -21.77
N GLU A 779 -10.30 35.44 -22.94
CA GLU A 779 -9.19 36.39 -23.12
C GLU A 779 -9.66 37.79 -23.58
N GLU A 780 -10.96 38.03 -23.77
CA GLU A 780 -11.45 39.37 -24.12
C GLU A 780 -11.43 40.32 -22.90
N PRO A 781 -11.21 41.64 -23.08
CA PRO A 781 -11.02 42.57 -21.97
C PRO A 781 -12.16 42.58 -20.95
N ASP A 782 -13.40 42.41 -21.41
CA ASP A 782 -14.59 42.39 -20.56
C ASP A 782 -14.69 41.10 -19.75
N ALA A 783 -13.96 40.03 -20.10
CA ALA A 783 -13.88 38.78 -19.37
C ALA A 783 -12.74 38.75 -18.33
N PHE A 784 -11.97 39.82 -18.17
CA PHE A 784 -10.86 39.87 -17.20
C PHE A 784 -11.37 39.93 -15.75
N LEU A 785 -10.60 39.35 -14.83
CA LEU A 785 -10.95 39.22 -13.39
C LEU A 785 -11.38 40.54 -12.72
N PHE A 786 -10.84 41.67 -13.19
CA PHE A 786 -11.08 42.99 -12.62
C PHE A 786 -11.88 43.91 -13.57
N ALA A 787 -12.52 43.33 -14.59
CA ALA A 787 -13.48 44.06 -15.42
C ALA A 787 -14.86 44.10 -14.76
N ASP A 788 -15.67 45.06 -15.19
CA ASP A 788 -17.03 45.38 -14.74
C ASP A 788 -17.82 45.80 -15.99
N PRO A 789 -18.39 44.83 -16.73
CA PRO A 789 -18.96 45.06 -18.06
C PRO A 789 -20.32 45.74 -18.03
N ASP A 790 -21.12 45.51 -16.98
CA ASP A 790 -22.43 46.10 -16.78
C ASP A 790 -22.39 47.42 -15.98
N HIS A 791 -21.21 47.78 -15.47
CA HIS A 791 -20.92 49.04 -14.77
C HIS A 791 -21.70 49.20 -13.46
N ASP A 792 -22.02 48.10 -12.79
CA ASP A 792 -22.69 48.08 -11.51
C ASP A 792 -21.73 48.29 -10.32
N GLY A 793 -20.42 48.23 -10.58
CA GLY A 793 -19.34 48.38 -9.60
C GLY A 793 -18.85 47.07 -9.00
N VAL A 794 -19.36 45.92 -9.43
CA VAL A 794 -18.96 44.58 -9.01
C VAL A 794 -18.03 43.97 -10.06
N LEU A 795 -16.83 43.59 -9.63
CA LEU A 795 -15.84 43.01 -10.56
C LEU A 795 -16.20 41.56 -10.88
N ASN A 796 -15.87 41.11 -12.09
CA ASN A 796 -16.03 39.72 -12.54
C ASN A 796 -15.52 38.66 -11.54
N PHE A 797 -14.44 38.94 -10.81
CA PHE A 797 -13.95 38.04 -9.75
C PHE A 797 -15.01 37.79 -8.66
N PHE A 798 -15.72 38.84 -8.23
CA PHE A 798 -16.79 38.72 -7.24
C PHE A 798 -18.00 38.02 -7.85
N GLU A 799 -18.42 38.44 -9.04
CA GLU A 799 -19.51 37.83 -9.81
C GLU A 799 -19.33 36.31 -9.98
N ALA A 800 -18.11 35.87 -10.32
CA ALA A 800 -17.77 34.46 -10.46
C ALA A 800 -17.85 33.67 -9.13
N ILE A 801 -17.55 34.31 -8.00
CA ILE A 801 -17.62 33.69 -6.68
C ILE A 801 -19.07 33.58 -6.21
N THR A 802 -19.89 34.59 -6.52
CA THR A 802 -21.31 34.69 -6.15
C THR A 802 -22.26 34.04 -7.14
N LEU A 803 -21.76 33.59 -8.30
CA LEU A 803 -22.53 32.97 -9.38
C LEU A 803 -23.59 33.90 -9.99
N THR A 804 -23.27 35.19 -10.07
CA THR A 804 -24.10 36.22 -10.67
C THR A 804 -23.67 36.51 -12.12
N ASN A 805 -24.54 37.17 -12.88
CA ASN A 805 -24.37 37.44 -14.31
C ASN A 805 -23.62 38.78 -14.54
N PRO A 806 -22.40 38.75 -15.10
CA PRO A 806 -21.56 39.96 -15.26
C PRO A 806 -22.02 40.91 -16.38
N LEU A 807 -23.15 40.60 -17.02
CA LEU A 807 -23.75 41.38 -18.10
C LEU A 807 -25.11 41.95 -17.71
N ASP A 808 -25.51 41.79 -16.44
CA ASP A 808 -26.82 42.17 -15.92
C ASP A 808 -26.68 42.82 -14.54
N GLY A 809 -26.53 44.14 -14.52
CA GLY A 809 -26.33 44.90 -13.28
C GLY A 809 -27.51 44.89 -12.29
N ASP A 810 -28.62 44.20 -12.61
CA ASP A 810 -29.70 43.91 -11.67
C ASP A 810 -29.49 42.57 -10.92
N ASP A 811 -28.56 41.72 -11.36
CA ASP A 811 -28.23 40.41 -10.78
C ASP A 811 -27.00 40.49 -9.86
N PHE A 812 -27.15 41.04 -8.66
CA PHE A 812 -26.05 41.15 -7.69
C PHE A 812 -26.35 40.42 -6.37
N TYR A 813 -25.32 39.79 -5.79
CA TYR A 813 -25.45 39.06 -4.53
C TYR A 813 -25.41 40.02 -3.33
N THR A 814 -26.52 40.10 -2.59
CA THR A 814 -26.67 41.02 -1.45
C THR A 814 -27.17 40.32 -0.18
N ILE A 815 -26.67 40.77 0.98
CA ILE A 815 -27.19 40.38 2.30
C ILE A 815 -28.14 41.46 2.78
N LYS A 816 -29.32 41.07 3.26
CA LYS A 816 -30.24 42.04 3.88
C LYS A 816 -30.07 42.03 5.38
N ILE A 817 -29.84 43.22 5.95
CA ILE A 817 -29.72 43.42 7.40
C ILE A 817 -30.95 44.16 7.88
N ARG A 818 -31.66 43.60 8.87
CA ARG A 818 -32.80 44.25 9.53
C ARG A 818 -32.50 44.42 11.00
N LYS A 819 -32.72 45.62 11.53
CA LYS A 819 -32.60 45.87 12.98
C LYS A 819 -33.85 45.36 13.70
N THR A 820 -33.66 44.66 14.81
CA THR A 820 -34.73 44.23 15.73
C THR A 820 -34.69 45.08 17.01
N GLU A 821 -35.62 44.87 17.94
CA GLU A 821 -35.63 45.60 19.22
C GLU A 821 -34.37 45.34 20.05
N THR A 822 -33.81 44.13 19.98
CA THR A 822 -32.67 43.67 20.79
C THR A 822 -31.40 43.37 19.96
N GLY A 823 -31.44 43.46 18.63
CA GLY A 823 -30.29 43.10 17.79
C GLY A 823 -30.50 43.27 16.28
N VAL A 824 -30.07 42.27 15.51
CA VAL A 824 -30.21 42.23 14.04
C VAL A 824 -30.64 40.87 13.52
N THR A 825 -31.35 40.88 12.40
CA THR A 825 -31.60 39.73 11.55
C THR A 825 -30.81 39.90 10.25
N LEU A 826 -29.99 38.90 9.91
CA LEU A 826 -29.26 38.84 8.64
C LEU A 826 -29.94 37.79 7.74
N GLU A 827 -30.43 38.22 6.58
CA GLU A 827 -30.89 37.34 5.50
C GLU A 827 -29.74 37.14 4.52
N VAL A 828 -29.16 35.94 4.53
CA VAL A 828 -27.98 35.59 3.72
C VAL A 828 -28.42 34.59 2.64
N PRO A 829 -28.46 35.00 1.36
CA PRO A 829 -28.80 34.08 0.27
C PRO A 829 -27.81 32.91 0.20
N GLY A 830 -28.30 31.70 -0.04
CA GLY A 830 -27.47 30.51 -0.16
C GLY A 830 -26.58 30.57 -1.41
N LEU A 831 -25.33 30.14 -1.29
CA LEU A 831 -24.45 29.90 -2.44
C LEU A 831 -24.14 28.41 -2.52
N THR A 832 -24.70 27.73 -3.53
CA THR A 832 -24.48 26.28 -3.70
C THR A 832 -23.00 25.99 -3.96
N ASN A 833 -22.44 24.99 -3.28
CA ASN A 833 -21.00 24.63 -3.36
C ASN A 833 -20.02 25.75 -2.99
N ARG A 834 -20.40 26.65 -2.08
CA ARG A 834 -19.49 27.64 -1.49
C ARG A 834 -19.60 27.56 0.03
N TYR A 835 -18.49 27.70 0.73
CA TYR A 835 -18.55 28.00 2.16
C TYR A 835 -18.85 29.47 2.32
N VAL A 836 -19.91 29.78 3.05
CA VAL A 836 -20.30 31.15 3.37
C VAL A 836 -20.40 31.27 4.89
N TRP A 837 -19.61 32.15 5.50
CA TRP A 837 -19.72 32.45 6.92
C TRP A 837 -19.60 33.95 7.18
N ILE A 838 -20.13 34.37 8.32
CA ILE A 838 -20.14 35.75 8.78
C ILE A 838 -19.13 35.93 9.90
N GLU A 839 -18.38 37.01 9.78
CA GLU A 839 -17.55 37.55 10.84
C GLU A 839 -18.10 38.91 11.26
N TRP A 840 -17.85 39.29 12.51
CA TRP A 840 -18.24 40.57 13.05
C TRP A 840 -17.09 41.23 13.82
N THR A 841 -17.17 42.55 13.96
CA THR A 841 -16.27 43.35 14.80
C THR A 841 -16.95 44.65 15.25
N GLU A 842 -16.39 45.27 16.28
CA GLU A 842 -16.71 46.64 16.70
C GLU A 842 -15.77 47.67 16.02
N THR A 843 -14.64 47.20 15.47
CA THR A 843 -13.56 48.02 14.92
C THR A 843 -13.18 47.55 13.51
N PRO A 844 -13.93 47.94 12.47
CA PRO A 844 -13.81 47.37 11.12
C PRO A 844 -12.45 47.60 10.45
N ASN A 845 -11.70 48.60 10.92
CA ASN A 845 -10.38 48.96 10.40
C ASN A 845 -9.22 48.13 11.01
N ASP A 846 -9.49 47.29 12.02
CA ASP A 846 -8.49 46.38 12.60
C ASP A 846 -8.78 44.95 12.16
N GLU A 847 -7.99 44.41 11.23
CA GLU A 847 -8.19 43.06 10.68
C GLU A 847 -8.14 41.97 11.76
N SER A 848 -7.37 42.18 12.84
CA SER A 848 -7.24 41.20 13.93
C SER A 848 -8.44 41.17 14.87
N SER A 849 -9.32 42.18 14.80
CA SER A 849 -10.50 42.32 15.65
C SER A 849 -11.71 41.52 15.16
N TRP A 850 -11.69 41.06 13.91
CA TRP A 850 -12.78 40.30 13.30
C TRP A 850 -12.89 38.91 13.90
N LYS A 851 -14.10 38.54 14.29
CA LYS A 851 -14.40 37.26 14.96
C LYS A 851 -15.54 36.56 14.24
N PHE A 852 -15.47 35.24 14.18
CA PHE A 852 -16.57 34.40 13.69
C PHE A 852 -17.85 34.68 14.49
N LEU A 853 -18.97 34.91 13.81
CA LEU A 853 -20.27 35.09 14.46
C LEU A 853 -20.77 33.74 14.99
N ASN A 854 -20.72 33.55 16.31
CA ASN A 854 -20.97 32.27 16.95
C ASN A 854 -22.47 31.95 17.10
N LEU A 855 -23.08 31.51 16.00
CA LEU A 855 -24.47 31.04 15.96
C LEU A 855 -24.55 29.75 15.14
N PRO A 856 -25.44 28.79 15.49
CA PRO A 856 -25.64 27.55 14.72
C PRO A 856 -25.90 27.79 13.23
N GLU A 857 -26.65 28.85 12.91
CA GLU A 857 -27.04 29.25 11.56
C GLU A 857 -25.86 29.79 10.73
N ASN A 858 -24.72 30.09 11.38
CA ASN A 858 -23.48 30.53 10.74
C ASN A 858 -22.43 29.41 10.59
N ALA A 859 -22.80 28.15 10.84
CA ALA A 859 -21.87 27.02 10.78
C ALA A 859 -21.15 26.87 9.43
N PHE A 860 -19.93 26.32 9.47
CA PHE A 860 -19.10 26.07 8.29
C PHE A 860 -19.69 24.93 7.42
N PHE A 861 -20.59 25.28 6.49
CA PHE A 861 -21.43 24.36 5.73
C PHE A 861 -21.63 24.82 4.27
N MET A 862 -21.81 23.88 3.34
CA MET A 862 -22.16 24.17 1.93
C MET A 862 -23.61 23.76 1.64
N PRO A 863 -24.54 24.71 1.45
CA PRO A 863 -25.96 24.41 1.26
C PRO A 863 -26.26 23.83 -0.13
N ALA A 864 -27.28 22.98 -0.21
CA ALA A 864 -27.79 22.42 -1.47
C ALA A 864 -28.65 23.39 -2.29
N SER A 865 -29.30 24.35 -1.62
CA SER A 865 -30.25 25.30 -2.21
C SER A 865 -29.72 26.74 -2.15
N PRO A 866 -30.09 27.62 -3.09
CA PRO A 866 -29.85 29.07 -2.98
C PRO A 866 -30.75 29.77 -1.95
N ASP A 867 -31.65 29.04 -1.28
CA ASP A 867 -32.54 29.61 -0.26
C ASP A 867 -31.77 30.40 0.80
N SER A 868 -32.36 31.52 1.22
CA SER A 868 -31.75 32.37 2.24
C SER A 868 -31.80 31.73 3.62
N ARG A 869 -30.69 31.80 4.34
CA ARG A 869 -30.66 31.54 5.78
C ARG A 869 -30.88 32.85 6.55
N PHE A 870 -31.66 32.76 7.62
CA PHE A 870 -31.92 33.89 8.51
C PHE A 870 -31.15 33.69 9.80
N ILE A 871 -30.32 34.68 10.15
CA ILE A 871 -29.48 34.66 11.34
C ILE A 871 -29.97 35.75 12.27
N GLU A 872 -30.49 35.36 13.42
CA GLU A 872 -30.90 36.28 14.48
C GLU A 872 -29.78 36.41 15.50
N TRP A 873 -29.28 37.62 15.69
CA TRP A 873 -28.22 37.89 16.64
C TRP A 873 -28.60 39.04 17.58
N GLU A 874 -28.71 38.73 18.87
CA GLU A 874 -28.81 39.74 19.91
C GLU A 874 -27.44 40.41 20.10
N ILE A 875 -27.39 41.73 19.96
CA ILE A 875 -26.14 42.47 20.09
C ILE A 875 -25.88 42.65 21.59
N PRO A 876 -24.79 42.07 22.14
CA PRO A 876 -24.45 42.26 23.53
C PRO A 876 -23.99 43.71 23.71
N HIS A 877 -24.88 44.56 24.23
CA HIS A 877 -24.68 45.99 24.52
C HIS A 877 -24.80 46.96 23.32
N HIS A 878 -25.15 48.23 23.62
CA HIS A 878 -25.44 49.31 22.65
C HIS A 878 -24.21 49.80 21.85
N HIS A 879 -23.44 48.91 21.23
CA HIS A 879 -22.28 49.24 20.40
C HIS A 879 -22.60 49.10 18.90
N ASN A 880 -21.80 49.79 18.07
CA ASN A 880 -21.83 49.59 16.63
C ASN A 880 -21.20 48.23 16.30
N ALA A 881 -21.92 47.39 15.56
CA ALA A 881 -21.42 46.11 15.05
C ALA A 881 -21.29 46.18 13.53
N PHE A 882 -20.16 45.72 13.01
CA PHE A 882 -19.88 45.59 11.58
C PHE A 882 -19.81 44.12 11.23
N PHE A 883 -20.35 43.76 10.07
CA PHE A 883 -20.39 42.39 9.57
C PHE A 883 -19.64 42.32 8.25
N ARG A 884 -18.98 41.18 8.02
CA ARG A 884 -18.45 40.84 6.69
C ARG A 884 -18.77 39.40 6.37
N LEU A 885 -18.98 39.15 5.09
CA LEU A 885 -19.12 37.83 4.55
C LEU A 885 -17.76 37.31 4.10
N LYS A 886 -17.47 36.06 4.42
CA LYS A 886 -16.37 35.33 3.83
C LYS A 886 -16.95 34.22 2.97
N ILE A 887 -16.54 34.21 1.71
CA ILE A 887 -16.90 33.16 0.75
C ILE A 887 -15.62 32.41 0.38
N ARG A 888 -15.66 31.08 0.41
CA ARG A 888 -14.55 30.22 -0.01
C ARG A 888 -15.05 29.15 -0.99
N LEU A 889 -14.28 28.99 -2.07
CA LEU A 889 -14.40 27.94 -3.10
C LEU A 889 -13.88 26.59 -2.60
#